data_AF-A0A0D1ZN86-F1
#
_entry.id   AF-A0A0D1ZN86-F1
#
_cell.length_a   1.000
_cell.length_b   1.000
_cell.length_c   1.000
_cell.angle_alpha   90.00
_cell.angle_beta   90.00
_cell.angle_gamma   90.00
#
_symmetry.space_group_name_H-M   'P 1'
#
loop_
_entity.id
_entity.type
_entity.pdbx_description
1 polymer ?
#
loop_
_entity_poly.entity_id
_entity_poly.type
_entity_poly.pdbx_seq_one_letter_code
_entity_poly.pdbx_strand_id
1 'polypeptide(L)'
;MDSAEPPSHRDNAISVAVQGHEPHRLRPGPSSMISPQFTTSQHYDLRDQQDDLLDRLAGQYTSFEAHDMLVKAFEKTITGKLSASFKDGIRLAEVIEDAIKPKIGITFLAGADTPQVNQMEQIQMSQKEPDQKDASWRVNTAGALLKNFDVDKSMSIIATDNTPTVIAAARQRMNATGPFTDPDTPSNHRALALRRHQDRIVTIHSDNVKVVSDLFSDKWDLEGLLVEVDQSSLVAVILNYRHIINRGGSNLSCGETIKLLDNMIEDARRLCIRSPILFRMSTRRHIISSKNTRYGVDHGTMFQTLTTSSGIKNIISLSAAYFNSLASYNRQEQQLIRPRFLQMLVLLLSLLNDDDLSELAEFLEVTYSIQAHRQHIELLILKVLPLMSINSKIFLRSLIIACDGPLANPDPELSEQPQLWSIFLHHLVDHQYLLPGTLEQVGSPECSWVIKWPEKGYSDSGVFKHLQYAGPARAINEIPPINLSTGYTSNEVTIILTNGCRYIVSVEDLENITRMTPRRYAVVEATPEGRSFNLDITDVQVNEPLYRAIWEINTTLNVVKSILPARPKHTMTARLNNIIGERIPLSRRLSRGGSPSEQSLLPEIQGSGRLTYHVASLNEHMLAVTYKVEGRKITRRELVRHLASDLSKMRAAIDAIEMTVQQTFGEKRMHERMRQTVDSIRERLVAVWRLYRLAEENKEKMEKYSAKLADEPISKVLYPIGAEETPVAVWNNYKAWRGGNGDVIYIESQRRSVHSVILLNDGMTMEVCFHGHETKYFVTPLTKVEDGEHEEEIKPEDNVILAGQYLIVVENNGVTFTPNELPNSSHRPAKPKDGPFGPSQHAPARNGPVNERYPRAERRSVPESARRTHRPQMQLETVLNWLKVTGVETPRRRRRHPQTDATHMIISAIR
;
A
#
# COMPACT_ATOMS: atom_id res chain seq x y z
N MET A 1 -0.93 -69.21 -18.36
CA MET A 1 -1.19 -68.87 -19.76
C MET A 1 -0.91 -67.40 -19.94
N ASP A 2 0.29 -66.91 -20.21
CA ASP A 2 1.69 -67.39 -20.22
C ASP A 2 2.48 -66.09 -20.46
N SER A 3 3.31 -65.63 -19.51
CA SER A 3 4.79 -65.71 -19.51
C SER A 3 5.56 -64.99 -20.64
N ALA A 4 6.67 -64.39 -20.20
CA ALA A 4 7.96 -64.16 -20.89
C ALA A 4 8.18 -62.83 -21.66
N GLU A 5 8.81 -61.85 -20.98
CA GLU A 5 10.26 -61.48 -21.02
C GLU A 5 11.15 -61.85 -22.26
N PRO A 6 12.37 -61.26 -22.42
CA PRO A 6 12.76 -60.26 -23.43
C PRO A 6 13.84 -60.79 -24.43
N PRO A 7 14.59 -59.92 -25.14
CA PRO A 7 16.05 -60.08 -25.04
C PRO A 7 16.90 -58.80 -25.08
N SER A 8 18.13 -59.02 -24.62
CA SER A 8 19.32 -58.18 -24.48
C SER A 8 20.23 -58.16 -25.73
N HIS A 9 21.13 -57.18 -25.79
CA HIS A 9 22.50 -57.19 -26.39
C HIS A 9 23.02 -55.73 -26.42
N ARG A 10 24.31 -55.37 -26.26
CA ARG A 10 25.56 -56.00 -25.84
C ARG A 10 26.61 -54.88 -25.73
N ASP A 11 27.45 -54.94 -24.71
CA ASP A 11 28.89 -54.61 -24.61
C ASP A 11 29.52 -53.43 -25.39
N ASN A 12 30.20 -52.54 -24.66
CA ASN A 12 31.67 -52.55 -24.65
C ASN A 12 32.26 -51.70 -23.51
N ALA A 13 33.16 -52.33 -22.77
CA ALA A 13 34.01 -51.76 -21.74
C ALA A 13 35.39 -51.43 -22.30
N ILE A 14 36.05 -50.36 -21.83
CA ILE A 14 37.50 -50.30 -21.66
C ILE A 14 37.82 -49.56 -20.36
N SER A 15 38.51 -50.28 -19.48
CA SER A 15 39.13 -49.88 -18.22
C SER A 15 40.56 -49.37 -18.42
N VAL A 16 41.01 -48.40 -17.60
CA VAL A 16 42.38 -48.37 -17.06
C VAL A 16 42.34 -47.79 -15.63
N ALA A 17 42.93 -48.54 -14.69
CA ALA A 17 43.09 -48.21 -13.29
C ALA A 17 44.52 -47.74 -12.99
N VAL A 18 44.73 -46.92 -11.95
CA VAL A 18 45.99 -46.86 -11.17
C VAL A 18 45.70 -46.55 -9.69
N GLN A 19 46.26 -47.39 -8.81
CA GLN A 19 46.33 -47.36 -7.33
C GLN A 19 47.15 -46.15 -6.80
N GLY A 20 47.15 -45.71 -5.54
CA GLY A 20 46.66 -46.23 -4.26
C GLY A 20 47.18 -45.38 -3.08
N HIS A 21 47.04 -45.93 -1.87
CA HIS A 21 47.58 -45.53 -0.55
C HIS A 21 46.79 -44.55 0.37
N GLU A 22 46.05 -45.15 1.31
CA GLU A 22 45.86 -44.73 2.71
C GLU A 22 47.09 -45.15 3.59
N PRO A 23 47.23 -44.82 4.91
CA PRO A 23 46.25 -44.25 5.87
C PRO A 23 46.79 -43.18 6.86
N HIS A 24 45.91 -42.50 7.61
CA HIS A 24 46.10 -42.28 9.06
C HIS A 24 44.78 -41.87 9.76
N ARG A 25 44.37 -42.69 10.74
CA ARG A 25 43.24 -42.48 11.66
C ARG A 25 43.57 -41.45 12.74
N LEU A 26 42.65 -40.52 13.02
CA LEU A 26 42.48 -39.90 14.34
C LEU A 26 40.98 -39.85 14.71
N ARG A 27 40.70 -40.09 16.00
CA ARG A 27 39.39 -40.29 16.65
C ARG A 27 38.42 -39.09 16.51
N PRO A 28 37.10 -39.30 16.47
CA PRO A 28 36.12 -38.24 16.73
C PRO A 28 35.77 -38.15 18.23
N GLY A 29 35.90 -36.96 18.81
CA GLY A 29 35.27 -36.52 20.06
C GLY A 29 33.94 -35.80 19.79
N PRO A 30 33.18 -35.43 20.83
CA PRO A 30 31.72 -35.36 20.77
C PRO A 30 31.18 -34.11 20.08
N SER A 31 30.09 -34.35 19.36
CA SER A 31 29.17 -33.45 18.66
C SER A 31 28.89 -32.12 19.38
N SER A 32 29.28 -31.01 18.75
CA SER A 32 28.64 -29.71 18.92
C SER A 32 27.45 -29.60 17.96
N MET A 33 26.31 -29.18 18.48
CA MET A 33 25.10 -28.92 17.70
C MET A 33 25.34 -27.71 16.78
N ILE A 34 25.59 -27.99 15.51
CA ILE A 34 25.57 -26.98 14.45
C ILE A 34 24.10 -26.78 14.07
N SER A 35 23.60 -25.56 14.33
CA SER A 35 22.35 -25.06 13.76
C SER A 35 22.43 -25.13 12.23
N PRO A 36 21.35 -25.51 11.50
CA PRO A 36 21.41 -25.58 10.05
C PRO A 36 21.59 -24.17 9.49
N GLN A 37 22.81 -23.87 9.04
CA GLN A 37 23.12 -22.68 8.25
C GLN A 37 22.35 -22.76 6.94
N PHE A 38 21.58 -21.72 6.65
CA PHE A 38 21.08 -21.49 5.30
C PHE A 38 22.28 -21.37 4.37
N THR A 39 22.27 -22.10 3.26
CA THR A 39 23.19 -21.86 2.17
C THR A 39 22.81 -20.54 1.52
N THR A 40 23.76 -19.62 1.42
CA THR A 40 23.69 -18.33 0.70
C THR A 40 23.14 -18.44 -0.72
N SER A 41 23.13 -19.63 -1.33
CA SER A 41 22.66 -19.92 -2.69
C SER A 41 21.19 -19.54 -2.96
N GLN A 42 20.25 -19.83 -2.06
CA GLN A 42 18.81 -19.62 -2.34
C GLN A 42 18.42 -18.13 -2.44
N HIS A 43 19.18 -17.25 -1.78
CA HIS A 43 18.93 -15.81 -1.79
C HIS A 43 19.49 -15.13 -3.06
N TYR A 44 20.50 -15.74 -3.69
CA TYR A 44 20.98 -15.31 -5.01
C TYR A 44 19.99 -15.69 -6.11
N ASP A 45 19.41 -16.89 -6.07
CA ASP A 45 18.46 -17.36 -7.09
C ASP A 45 17.20 -16.47 -7.21
N LEU A 46 16.64 -15.99 -6.10
CA LEU A 46 15.48 -15.08 -6.12
C LEU A 46 15.83 -13.68 -6.61
N ARG A 47 17.04 -13.21 -6.31
CA ARG A 47 17.53 -11.90 -6.75
C ARG A 47 17.82 -11.90 -8.25
N ASP A 48 18.40 -12.99 -8.76
CA ASP A 48 18.63 -13.18 -10.19
C ASP A 48 17.30 -13.30 -10.96
N GLN A 49 16.28 -13.95 -10.38
CA GLN A 49 14.93 -13.99 -10.96
C GLN A 49 14.23 -12.63 -10.93
N GLN A 50 14.46 -11.84 -9.88
CA GLN A 50 13.98 -10.47 -9.79
C GLN A 50 14.62 -9.62 -10.89
N ASP A 51 15.94 -9.69 -11.04
CA ASP A 51 16.67 -8.95 -12.05
C ASP A 51 16.25 -9.37 -13.49
N ASP A 52 16.08 -10.67 -13.78
CA ASP A 52 15.56 -11.15 -15.07
C ASP A 52 14.12 -10.65 -15.36
N LEU A 53 13.25 -10.66 -14.35
CA LEU A 53 11.89 -10.12 -14.51
C LEU A 53 11.92 -8.61 -14.79
N LEU A 54 12.76 -7.86 -14.07
CA LEU A 54 12.92 -6.43 -14.27
C LEU A 54 13.49 -6.11 -15.65
N ASP A 55 14.46 -6.89 -16.13
CA ASP A 55 15.03 -6.77 -17.47
C ASP A 55 14.00 -7.09 -18.56
N ARG A 56 13.15 -8.11 -18.36
CA ARG A 56 12.04 -8.40 -19.28
C ARG A 56 11.00 -7.29 -19.32
N LEU A 57 10.62 -6.75 -18.16
CA LEU A 57 9.72 -5.61 -18.07
C LEU A 57 10.33 -4.38 -18.76
N ALA A 58 11.59 -4.06 -18.50
CA ALA A 58 12.30 -2.97 -19.17
C ALA A 58 12.36 -3.20 -20.68
N GLY A 59 12.61 -4.44 -21.13
CA GLY A 59 12.58 -4.89 -22.53
C GLY A 59 11.31 -4.47 -23.28
N GLN A 60 10.14 -4.57 -22.64
CA GLN A 60 8.86 -4.20 -23.25
C GLN A 60 8.70 -2.70 -23.52
N TYR A 61 9.42 -1.86 -22.76
CA TYR A 61 9.39 -0.41 -22.88
C TYR A 61 10.58 0.17 -23.69
N THR A 62 11.58 -0.64 -24.01
CA THR A 62 12.72 -0.22 -24.86
C THR A 62 12.30 0.36 -26.21
N SER A 63 11.17 -0.09 -26.77
CA SER A 63 10.61 0.47 -28.00
C SER A 63 10.20 1.94 -27.85
N PHE A 64 9.77 2.38 -26.68
CA PHE A 64 9.46 3.79 -26.42
C PHE A 64 10.75 4.61 -26.23
N GLU A 65 11.73 4.05 -25.52
CA GLU A 65 13.03 4.69 -25.24
C GLU A 65 13.92 4.86 -26.48
N ALA A 66 14.00 3.82 -27.32
CA ALA A 66 14.81 3.84 -28.54
C ALA A 66 14.31 4.88 -29.56
N HIS A 67 13.00 5.11 -29.61
CA HIS A 67 12.38 6.09 -30.49
C HIS A 67 12.40 7.52 -29.92
N ASP A 68 12.56 7.70 -28.60
CA ASP A 68 12.81 9.00 -27.98
C ASP A 68 14.18 9.59 -28.39
N MET A 69 15.19 8.73 -28.62
CA MET A 69 16.51 9.15 -29.13
C MET A 69 16.48 9.57 -30.61
N LEU A 70 15.48 9.11 -31.37
CA LEU A 70 15.27 9.52 -32.75
C LEU A 70 14.34 10.74 -32.77
N VAL A 71 14.92 11.93 -32.73
CA VAL A 71 14.22 13.24 -32.84
C VAL A 71 13.25 13.30 -34.03
N LYS A 72 13.43 12.46 -35.06
CA LYS A 72 12.53 12.31 -36.21
C LYS A 72 11.19 11.61 -35.92
N ALA A 73 11.08 10.83 -34.85
CA ALA A 73 9.89 10.02 -34.53
C ALA A 73 8.79 10.81 -33.79
N PHE A 74 9.03 12.08 -33.48
CA PHE A 74 8.00 13.00 -33.06
C PHE A 74 7.83 14.08 -34.12
N GLU A 75 6.63 14.20 -34.67
CA GLU A 75 6.24 15.46 -35.30
C GLU A 75 6.01 16.49 -34.20
N LYS A 76 7.11 17.09 -33.71
CA LYS A 76 7.03 18.28 -32.88
C LYS A 76 6.48 19.39 -33.76
N THR A 77 5.18 19.60 -33.69
CA THR A 77 4.54 20.76 -34.30
C THR A 77 5.18 22.04 -33.75
N ILE A 78 5.21 23.10 -34.56
CA ILE A 78 5.73 24.43 -34.21
C ILE A 78 5.10 24.97 -32.90
N THR A 79 3.97 24.41 -32.46
CA THR A 79 3.24 24.74 -31.23
C THR A 79 3.69 23.99 -29.96
N GLY A 80 4.67 23.10 -30.01
CA GLY A 80 5.10 22.31 -28.83
C GLY A 80 4.16 21.15 -28.48
N LYS A 81 3.19 20.85 -29.36
CA LYS A 81 2.31 19.70 -29.24
C LYS A 81 3.03 18.48 -29.77
N LEU A 82 2.96 17.41 -29.01
CA LEU A 82 3.57 16.14 -29.31
C LEU A 82 2.47 15.12 -29.62
N SER A 83 2.68 14.37 -30.71
CA SER A 83 1.82 13.29 -31.15
C SER A 83 2.62 12.05 -31.52
N ALA A 84 2.06 10.88 -31.24
CA ALA A 84 2.61 9.60 -31.65
C ALA A 84 1.48 8.66 -32.06
N SER A 85 1.71 7.89 -33.12
CA SER A 85 0.77 6.86 -33.57
C SER A 85 1.17 5.49 -33.06
N PHE A 86 0.16 4.71 -32.68
CA PHE A 86 0.30 3.38 -32.12
C PHE A 86 -0.53 2.42 -32.96
N LYS A 87 0.04 1.27 -33.31
CA LYS A 87 -0.66 0.17 -33.95
C LYS A 87 -0.59 -1.05 -33.07
N ASP A 88 -1.75 -1.60 -32.70
CA ASP A 88 -1.86 -2.75 -31.80
C ASP A 88 -1.03 -2.54 -30.49
N GLY A 89 -1.09 -1.33 -29.92
CA GLY A 89 -0.32 -0.91 -28.75
C GLY A 89 1.18 -0.66 -28.97
N ILE A 90 1.71 -0.87 -30.18
CA ILE A 90 3.13 -0.66 -30.52
C ILE A 90 3.33 0.72 -31.16
N ARG A 91 4.31 1.48 -30.68
CA ARG A 91 4.65 2.80 -31.22
C ARG A 91 5.18 2.69 -32.65
N LEU A 92 4.64 3.51 -33.55
CA LEU A 92 5.12 3.66 -34.93
C LEU A 92 6.21 4.73 -35.01
N ALA A 93 7.08 4.62 -36.02
CA ALA A 93 8.12 5.61 -36.29
C ALA A 93 7.58 6.91 -36.90
N GLU A 94 6.44 6.84 -37.58
CA GLU A 94 5.78 7.96 -38.24
C GLU A 94 4.41 8.24 -37.62
N VAL A 95 3.98 9.50 -37.65
CA VAL A 95 2.65 9.93 -37.18
C VAL A 95 1.67 9.84 -38.34
N ILE A 96 0.54 9.19 -38.10
CA ILE A 96 -0.56 9.04 -39.05
C ILE A 96 -1.66 10.04 -38.66
N GLU A 97 -1.81 11.11 -39.44
CA GLU A 97 -2.73 12.21 -39.14
C GLU A 97 -4.21 11.81 -39.15
N ASP A 98 -4.57 10.85 -40.01
CA ASP A 98 -5.94 10.37 -40.25
C ASP A 98 -6.44 9.33 -39.23
N ALA A 99 -5.59 8.88 -38.30
CA ALA A 99 -5.99 7.89 -37.30
C ALA A 99 -6.87 8.51 -36.19
N ILE A 100 -7.58 7.65 -35.46
CA ILE A 100 -8.49 8.06 -34.39
C ILE A 100 -7.72 8.72 -33.24
N LYS A 101 -8.27 9.81 -32.71
CA LYS A 101 -7.68 10.66 -31.68
C LYS A 101 -8.49 10.55 -30.38
N PRO A 102 -8.16 9.61 -29.47
CA PRO A 102 -8.91 9.39 -28.24
C PRO A 102 -8.66 10.52 -27.24
N LYS A 103 -9.62 10.70 -26.34
CA LYS A 103 -9.56 11.55 -25.16
C LYS A 103 -9.20 10.70 -23.95
N ILE A 104 -8.09 11.01 -23.28
CA ILE A 104 -7.48 10.14 -22.27
C ILE A 104 -7.39 10.87 -20.94
N GLY A 105 -7.94 10.27 -19.89
CA GLY A 105 -7.89 10.76 -18.51
C GLY A 105 -6.90 9.95 -17.68
N ILE A 106 -5.97 10.61 -17.01
CA ILE A 106 -4.98 9.95 -16.16
C ILE A 106 -5.04 10.55 -14.76
N THR A 107 -5.18 9.72 -13.74
CA THR A 107 -4.92 10.14 -12.35
C THR A 107 -3.58 9.58 -11.93
N PHE A 108 -2.63 10.45 -11.63
CA PHE A 108 -1.28 10.06 -11.22
C PHE A 108 -1.09 10.32 -9.72
N LEU A 109 -0.85 9.25 -8.97
CA LEU A 109 -0.55 9.28 -7.54
C LEU A 109 0.93 9.00 -7.34
N ALA A 110 1.69 10.08 -7.13
CA ALA A 110 3.12 9.96 -6.90
C ALA A 110 3.41 9.40 -5.49
N GLY A 111 4.40 8.53 -5.41
CA GLY A 111 4.71 7.69 -4.26
C GLY A 111 6.16 7.79 -3.79
N ALA A 112 6.94 8.71 -4.37
CA ALA A 112 8.39 8.78 -4.20
C ALA A 112 8.86 8.98 -2.74
N ASP A 113 8.11 9.70 -1.89
CA ASP A 113 8.39 9.84 -0.45
C ASP A 113 7.22 10.43 0.37
N THR A 114 7.30 10.34 1.70
CA THR A 114 6.28 10.86 2.64
C THR A 114 6.02 12.37 2.48
N PRO A 115 7.03 13.25 2.30
CA PRO A 115 6.80 14.67 2.03
C PRO A 115 5.99 14.93 0.76
N GLN A 116 6.29 14.26 -0.35
CA GLN A 116 5.55 14.43 -1.60
C GLN A 116 4.12 13.92 -1.48
N VAL A 117 3.92 12.77 -0.83
CA VAL A 117 2.58 12.26 -0.53
C VAL A 117 1.81 13.24 0.35
N ASN A 118 2.48 13.86 1.33
CA ASN A 118 1.85 14.86 2.17
C ASN A 118 1.46 16.12 1.36
N GLN A 119 2.33 16.57 0.47
CA GLN A 119 2.04 17.69 -0.42
C GLN A 119 0.87 17.36 -1.35
N MET A 120 0.77 16.13 -1.85
CA MET A 120 -0.36 15.70 -2.70
C MET A 120 -1.69 15.71 -1.95
N GLU A 121 -1.73 15.17 -0.72
CA GLU A 121 -2.93 15.26 0.12
C GLU A 121 -3.29 16.73 0.43
N GLN A 122 -2.30 17.61 0.61
CA GLN A 122 -2.55 19.06 0.74
C GLN A 122 -3.10 19.69 -0.55
N ILE A 123 -2.59 19.29 -1.72
CA ILE A 123 -3.08 19.78 -3.01
C ILE A 123 -4.54 19.38 -3.22
N GLN A 124 -4.90 18.13 -2.87
CA GLN A 124 -6.29 17.66 -2.89
C GLN A 124 -7.22 18.53 -2.01
N MET A 125 -6.72 19.04 -0.88
CA MET A 125 -7.49 20.00 -0.06
C MET A 125 -7.64 21.37 -0.72
N SER A 126 -6.64 21.81 -1.49
CA SER A 126 -6.62 23.14 -2.11
C SER A 126 -7.41 23.23 -3.43
N GLN A 127 -7.96 22.12 -3.94
CA GLN A 127 -8.64 22.01 -5.25
C GLN A 127 -7.80 22.52 -6.45
N LYS A 128 -6.48 22.59 -6.30
CA LYS A 128 -5.59 23.02 -7.37
C LYS A 128 -5.49 21.92 -8.44
N GLU A 129 -5.50 22.31 -9.72
CA GLU A 129 -5.29 21.36 -10.81
C GLU A 129 -3.95 20.63 -10.65
N PRO A 130 -3.92 19.31 -10.90
CA PRO A 130 -2.69 18.53 -10.78
C PRO A 130 -1.68 18.92 -11.87
N ASP A 131 -0.40 18.71 -11.57
CA ASP A 131 0.67 18.91 -12.54
C ASP A 131 0.45 18.04 -13.78
N GLN A 132 0.39 18.67 -14.95
CA GLN A 132 0.11 17.99 -16.22
C GLN A 132 1.28 17.17 -16.74
N LYS A 133 2.48 17.29 -16.14
CA LYS A 133 3.72 16.66 -16.61
C LYS A 133 4.05 17.05 -18.06
N ASP A 134 5.22 16.61 -18.51
CA ASP A 134 5.69 16.91 -19.87
C ASP A 134 4.83 16.24 -20.95
N ALA A 135 4.79 16.86 -22.14
CA ALA A 135 4.03 16.34 -23.28
C ALA A 135 4.52 14.94 -23.73
N SER A 136 5.84 14.69 -23.64
CA SER A 136 6.43 13.37 -23.90
C SER A 136 5.95 12.33 -22.89
N TRP A 137 5.97 12.67 -21.59
CA TRP A 137 5.46 11.83 -20.52
C TRP A 137 4.01 11.45 -20.76
N ARG A 138 3.15 12.44 -21.06
CA ARG A 138 1.72 12.19 -21.31
C ARG A 138 1.48 11.25 -22.48
N VAL A 139 2.16 11.44 -23.61
CA VAL A 139 1.95 10.60 -24.81
C VAL A 139 2.54 9.21 -24.63
N ASN A 140 3.74 9.08 -24.06
CA ASN A 140 4.37 7.78 -23.83
C ASN A 140 3.58 6.95 -22.81
N THR A 141 3.17 7.57 -21.70
CA THR A 141 2.34 6.92 -20.68
C THR A 141 0.97 6.52 -21.23
N ALA A 142 0.31 7.39 -21.99
CA ALA A 142 -0.95 7.05 -22.65
C ALA A 142 -0.80 5.93 -23.69
N GLY A 143 0.32 5.87 -24.40
CA GLY A 143 0.64 4.76 -25.30
C GLY A 143 0.82 3.44 -24.53
N ALA A 144 1.47 3.48 -23.36
CA ALA A 144 1.60 2.32 -22.49
C ALA A 144 0.24 1.83 -21.94
N LEU A 145 -0.73 2.74 -21.76
CA LEU A 145 -2.11 2.40 -21.37
C LEU A 145 -2.86 1.57 -22.42
N LEU A 146 -2.42 1.57 -23.69
CA LEU A 146 -3.01 0.74 -24.75
C LEU A 146 -2.69 -0.75 -24.58
N LYS A 147 -1.70 -1.12 -23.77
CA LYS A 147 -1.40 -2.52 -23.45
C LYS A 147 -1.89 -2.84 -22.05
N ASN A 148 -2.74 -3.85 -21.91
CA ASN A 148 -3.07 -4.43 -20.61
C ASN A 148 -2.08 -5.54 -20.28
N PHE A 149 -1.81 -5.73 -18.99
CA PHE A 149 -0.97 -6.81 -18.51
C PHE A 149 -1.85 -7.81 -17.80
N ASP A 150 -1.79 -9.06 -18.26
CA ASP A 150 -2.42 -10.21 -17.62
C ASP A 150 -1.37 -11.20 -17.15
N VAL A 151 -1.73 -11.99 -16.15
CA VAL A 151 -0.88 -13.07 -15.62
C VAL A 151 -1.47 -14.41 -16.06
N ASP A 152 -0.70 -15.19 -16.80
CA ASP A 152 -1.06 -16.55 -17.21
C ASP A 152 -0.90 -17.56 -16.05
N LYS A 153 -1.42 -18.79 -16.20
CA LYS A 153 -1.30 -19.91 -15.25
C LYS A 153 0.15 -20.23 -14.90
N SER A 154 1.08 -19.97 -15.81
CA SER A 154 2.53 -20.07 -15.60
C SER A 154 3.13 -18.95 -14.74
N MET A 155 2.29 -18.01 -14.26
CA MET A 155 2.67 -16.75 -13.60
C MET A 155 3.52 -15.82 -14.48
N SER A 156 3.55 -16.05 -15.79
CA SER A 156 4.20 -15.17 -16.75
C SER A 156 3.30 -13.98 -17.12
N ILE A 157 3.89 -12.82 -17.38
CA ILE A 157 3.16 -11.61 -17.75
C ILE A 157 2.92 -11.62 -19.26
N ILE A 158 1.66 -11.65 -19.67
CA ILE A 158 1.23 -11.53 -21.06
C ILE A 158 0.69 -10.12 -21.29
N ALA A 159 1.17 -9.46 -22.35
CA ALA A 159 0.63 -8.18 -22.77
C ALA A 159 -0.53 -8.39 -23.76
N THR A 160 -1.71 -7.88 -23.44
CA THR A 160 -2.90 -7.88 -24.31
C THR A 160 -3.14 -6.48 -24.85
N ASP A 161 -3.57 -6.38 -26.11
CA ASP A 161 -3.81 -5.09 -26.76
C ASP A 161 -5.23 -4.58 -26.49
N ASN A 162 -5.32 -3.33 -26.03
CA ASN A 162 -6.57 -2.63 -25.73
C ASN A 162 -6.91 -1.56 -26.79
N THR A 163 -6.08 -1.40 -27.83
CA THR A 163 -6.29 -0.43 -28.93
C THR A 163 -7.68 -0.54 -29.57
N PRO A 164 -8.22 -1.74 -29.86
CA PRO A 164 -9.55 -1.87 -30.49
C PRO A 164 -10.68 -1.33 -29.61
N THR A 165 -10.61 -1.56 -28.29
CA THR A 165 -11.60 -1.09 -27.32
C THR A 165 -11.62 0.43 -27.25
N VAL A 166 -10.43 1.05 -27.22
CA VAL A 166 -10.28 2.51 -27.19
C VAL A 166 -10.82 3.15 -28.47
N ILE A 167 -10.57 2.52 -29.63
CA ILE A 167 -11.14 2.96 -30.91
C ILE A 167 -12.67 2.92 -30.89
N ALA A 168 -13.25 1.84 -30.37
CA ALA A 168 -14.70 1.70 -30.25
C ALA A 168 -15.31 2.77 -29.33
N ALA A 169 -14.70 3.02 -28.17
CA ALA A 169 -15.12 4.05 -27.23
C ALA A 169 -15.05 5.46 -27.84
N ALA A 170 -13.92 5.79 -28.50
CA ALA A 170 -13.75 7.07 -29.16
C ALA A 170 -14.78 7.30 -30.29
N ARG A 171 -15.08 6.27 -31.09
CA ARG A 171 -16.14 6.33 -32.11
C ARG A 171 -17.50 6.55 -31.50
N GLN A 172 -17.82 5.84 -30.43
CA GLN A 172 -19.11 5.98 -29.74
C GLN A 172 -19.28 7.41 -29.19
N ARG A 173 -18.23 7.99 -28.61
CA ARG A 173 -18.23 9.39 -28.16
C ARG A 173 -18.44 10.35 -29.33
N MET A 174 -17.70 10.20 -30.43
CA MET A 174 -17.84 11.06 -31.61
C MET A 174 -19.24 10.98 -32.22
N ASN A 175 -19.86 9.81 -32.25
CA ASN A 175 -21.24 9.62 -32.71
C ASN A 175 -22.26 10.24 -31.75
N ALA A 176 -21.99 10.26 -30.44
CA ALA A 176 -22.87 10.85 -29.44
C ALA A 176 -22.79 12.39 -29.37
N THR A 177 -21.65 12.98 -29.75
CA THR A 177 -21.41 14.45 -29.72
C THR A 177 -21.45 15.12 -31.09
N GLY A 178 -21.52 14.35 -32.18
CA GLY A 178 -21.56 14.88 -33.54
C GLY A 178 -22.97 15.26 -34.01
N PRO A 179 -23.13 16.25 -34.90
CA PRO A 179 -24.40 16.46 -35.59
C PRO A 179 -24.67 15.23 -36.47
N PHE A 180 -25.93 14.80 -36.55
CA PHE A 180 -26.40 13.80 -37.51
C PHE A 180 -25.75 14.08 -38.88
N THR A 181 -24.80 13.23 -39.30
CA THR A 181 -24.30 13.28 -40.67
C THR A 181 -25.39 12.76 -41.58
N ASP A 182 -25.80 13.59 -42.55
CA ASP A 182 -26.75 13.27 -43.60
C ASP A 182 -26.42 11.92 -44.29
N PRO A 183 -27.43 11.09 -44.57
CA PRO A 183 -27.27 9.73 -45.10
C PRO A 183 -26.79 9.66 -46.58
N ASP A 184 -26.53 10.78 -47.23
CA ASP A 184 -26.36 10.85 -48.70
C ASP A 184 -24.91 10.90 -49.22
N THR A 185 -23.90 10.47 -48.44
CA THR A 185 -22.56 10.24 -48.99
C THR A 185 -22.37 8.79 -49.44
N PRO A 186 -22.15 8.51 -50.75
CA PRO A 186 -22.07 7.16 -51.29
C PRO A 186 -20.67 6.52 -51.08
N SER A 187 -20.12 6.59 -49.87
CA SER A 187 -18.83 5.99 -49.51
C SER A 187 -18.95 4.74 -48.62
N ASN A 188 -20.17 4.40 -48.15
CA ASN A 188 -20.36 3.40 -47.10
C ASN A 188 -20.10 1.94 -47.51
N HIS A 189 -20.12 1.58 -48.81
CA HIS A 189 -19.90 0.19 -49.23
C HIS A 189 -18.44 -0.15 -49.58
N ARG A 190 -17.58 0.83 -49.90
CA ARG A 190 -16.11 0.62 -50.04
C ARG A 190 -15.37 0.71 -48.69
N ALA A 191 -16.01 1.29 -47.67
CA ALA A 191 -15.40 1.54 -46.36
C ALA A 191 -15.18 0.27 -45.51
N LEU A 192 -15.94 -0.82 -45.72
CA LEU A 192 -15.83 -2.01 -44.84
C LEU A 192 -14.56 -2.85 -45.05
N ALA A 193 -13.94 -2.80 -46.23
CA ALA A 193 -12.72 -3.55 -46.54
C ALA A 193 -11.43 -2.78 -46.16
N LEU A 194 -11.43 -1.45 -46.29
CA LEU A 194 -10.33 -0.56 -45.86
C LEU A 194 -10.32 -0.28 -44.34
N ARG A 195 -11.49 -0.42 -43.66
CA ARG A 195 -11.62 -0.24 -42.21
C ARG A 195 -10.69 -1.14 -41.40
N ARG A 196 -10.38 -2.37 -41.83
CA ARG A 196 -9.57 -3.30 -41.02
C ARG A 196 -8.16 -2.83 -40.68
N HIS A 197 -7.56 -1.95 -41.50
CA HIS A 197 -6.18 -1.50 -41.30
C HIS A 197 -6.08 -0.21 -40.48
N GLN A 198 -7.07 0.70 -40.59
CA GLN A 198 -7.17 1.92 -39.78
C GLN A 198 -7.82 1.65 -38.41
N ASP A 199 -8.63 0.59 -38.28
CA ASP A 199 -9.28 0.16 -37.02
C ASP A 199 -8.30 -0.43 -35.98
N ARG A 200 -7.00 -0.39 -36.27
CA ARG A 200 -5.91 -0.86 -35.38
C ARG A 200 -4.93 0.23 -35.01
N ILE A 201 -5.14 1.46 -35.49
CA ILE A 201 -4.20 2.56 -35.34
C ILE A 201 -4.86 3.70 -34.58
N VAL A 202 -4.14 4.21 -33.58
CA VAL A 202 -4.57 5.32 -32.73
C VAL A 202 -3.46 6.38 -32.73
N THR A 203 -3.82 7.65 -32.90
CA THR A 203 -2.88 8.76 -32.76
C THR A 203 -3.16 9.51 -31.47
N ILE A 204 -2.24 9.42 -30.52
CA ILE A 204 -2.34 10.08 -29.23
C ILE A 204 -1.73 11.47 -29.35
N HIS A 205 -2.55 12.49 -29.07
CA HIS A 205 -2.11 13.87 -28.96
C HIS A 205 -1.98 14.26 -27.50
N SER A 206 -0.86 14.89 -27.13
CA SER A 206 -0.64 15.43 -25.78
C SER A 206 -1.78 16.32 -25.27
N ASP A 207 -2.42 17.13 -26.13
CA ASP A 207 -3.56 17.98 -25.75
C ASP A 207 -4.81 17.18 -25.33
N ASN A 208 -4.96 15.96 -25.85
CA ASN A 208 -6.10 15.08 -25.54
C ASN A 208 -5.83 14.21 -24.30
N VAL A 209 -4.62 14.25 -23.75
CA VAL A 209 -4.23 13.57 -22.53
C VAL A 209 -4.24 14.58 -21.38
N LYS A 210 -5.12 14.38 -20.41
CA LYS A 210 -5.22 15.25 -19.22
C LYS A 210 -4.90 14.46 -17.96
N VAL A 211 -4.03 15.03 -17.12
CA VAL A 211 -3.85 14.56 -15.75
C VAL A 211 -4.97 15.19 -14.91
N VAL A 212 -5.78 14.38 -14.25
CA VAL A 212 -6.96 14.82 -13.48
C VAL A 212 -6.95 14.24 -12.08
N SER A 213 -7.53 14.98 -11.13
CA SER A 213 -7.68 14.52 -9.74
C SER A 213 -8.80 13.50 -9.59
N ASP A 214 -9.85 13.60 -10.40
CA ASP A 214 -11.00 12.69 -10.39
C ASP A 214 -11.39 12.32 -11.82
N LEU A 215 -11.36 11.01 -12.12
CA LEU A 215 -11.72 10.47 -13.44
C LEU A 215 -13.22 10.62 -13.74
N PHE A 216 -14.08 10.78 -12.74
CA PHE A 216 -15.53 10.97 -12.94
C PHE A 216 -15.92 12.33 -13.51
N SER A 217 -14.99 13.29 -13.54
CA SER A 217 -15.26 14.66 -13.99
C SER A 217 -15.67 14.77 -15.46
N ASP A 218 -15.31 13.79 -16.29
CA ASP A 218 -15.54 13.84 -17.73
C ASP A 218 -15.71 12.42 -18.31
N LYS A 219 -16.17 12.32 -19.56
CA LYS A 219 -16.22 11.06 -20.30
C LYS A 219 -14.90 10.86 -21.06
N TRP A 220 -14.13 9.86 -20.64
CA TRP A 220 -12.85 9.48 -21.24
C TRP A 220 -13.01 8.26 -22.16
N ASP A 221 -12.27 8.23 -23.27
CA ASP A 221 -12.19 7.06 -24.15
C ASP A 221 -11.24 5.99 -23.59
N LEU A 222 -10.28 6.44 -22.77
CA LEU A 222 -9.35 5.62 -22.01
C LEU A 222 -9.07 6.33 -20.69
N GLU A 223 -9.18 5.61 -19.58
CA GLU A 223 -8.87 6.11 -18.26
C GLU A 223 -7.87 5.19 -17.55
N GLY A 224 -7.03 5.77 -16.70
CA GLY A 224 -6.02 5.02 -15.96
C GLY A 224 -5.65 5.70 -14.64
N LEU A 225 -5.70 4.93 -13.56
CA LEU A 225 -5.11 5.30 -12.28
C LEU A 225 -3.69 4.74 -12.22
N LEU A 226 -2.71 5.63 -12.11
CA LEU A 226 -1.30 5.30 -12.03
C LEU A 226 -0.81 5.57 -10.61
N VAL A 227 -0.40 4.52 -9.91
CA VAL A 227 0.12 4.62 -8.54
C VAL A 227 1.60 4.30 -8.56
N GLU A 228 2.42 5.30 -8.21
CA GLU A 228 3.86 5.14 -8.10
C GLU A 228 4.21 4.36 -6.83
N VAL A 229 5.04 3.34 -6.98
CA VAL A 229 5.44 2.40 -5.93
C VAL A 229 6.92 2.06 -6.04
N ASP A 230 7.50 1.56 -4.95
CA ASP A 230 8.88 1.08 -4.94
C ASP A 230 8.96 -0.24 -5.71
N GLN A 231 9.66 -0.21 -6.84
CA GLN A 231 9.82 -1.32 -7.75
C GLN A 231 10.33 -2.59 -7.07
N SER A 232 11.38 -2.43 -6.27
CA SER A 232 12.06 -3.57 -5.65
C SER A 232 11.16 -4.28 -4.63
N SER A 233 10.43 -3.52 -3.82
CA SER A 233 9.58 -4.04 -2.75
C SER A 233 8.32 -4.69 -3.30
N LEU A 234 7.64 -4.05 -4.27
CA LEU A 234 6.44 -4.64 -4.86
C LEU A 234 6.75 -5.92 -5.64
N VAL A 235 7.83 -5.92 -6.43
CA VAL A 235 8.24 -7.10 -7.20
C VAL A 235 8.67 -8.23 -6.26
N ALA A 236 9.38 -7.94 -5.17
CA ALA A 236 9.73 -8.95 -4.16
C ALA A 236 8.49 -9.59 -3.53
N VAL A 237 7.48 -8.80 -3.13
CA VAL A 237 6.20 -9.32 -2.60
C VAL A 237 5.52 -10.24 -3.62
N ILE A 238 5.42 -9.79 -4.88
CA ILE A 238 4.77 -10.56 -5.95
C ILE A 238 5.54 -11.86 -6.25
N LEU A 239 6.87 -11.81 -6.34
CA LEU A 239 7.71 -12.98 -6.62
C LEU A 239 7.68 -13.99 -5.48
N ASN A 240 7.75 -13.54 -4.23
CA ASN A 240 7.64 -14.43 -3.08
C ASN A 240 6.25 -15.07 -3.02
N TYR A 241 5.19 -14.33 -3.34
CA TYR A 241 3.84 -14.91 -3.45
C TYR A 241 3.77 -15.97 -4.56
N ARG A 242 4.34 -15.67 -5.74
CA ARG A 242 4.44 -16.63 -6.85
C ARG A 242 5.25 -17.87 -6.46
N HIS A 243 6.30 -17.71 -5.67
CA HIS A 243 7.12 -18.82 -5.20
C HIS A 243 6.32 -19.76 -4.29
N ILE A 244 5.49 -19.21 -3.40
CA ILE A 244 4.55 -19.97 -2.56
C ILE A 244 3.57 -20.76 -3.44
N ILE A 245 3.00 -20.12 -4.45
CA ILE A 245 1.99 -20.75 -5.32
C ILE A 245 2.61 -21.82 -6.23
N ASN A 246 3.70 -21.50 -6.92
CA ASN A 246 4.28 -22.35 -7.96
C ASN A 246 4.97 -23.60 -7.40
N ARG A 247 5.54 -23.53 -6.19
CA ARG A 247 6.13 -24.73 -5.57
C ARG A 247 5.08 -25.70 -5.02
N GLY A 248 3.81 -25.27 -4.91
CA GLY A 248 2.68 -26.10 -4.53
C GLY A 248 2.79 -26.70 -3.11
N GLY A 249 1.68 -27.16 -2.56
CA GLY A 249 1.68 -27.89 -1.30
C GLY A 249 2.57 -29.15 -1.27
N SER A 250 2.68 -29.72 -0.06
CA SER A 250 3.45 -30.89 0.41
C SER A 250 4.97 -30.90 0.25
N ASN A 251 5.58 -30.13 -0.66
CA ASN A 251 7.02 -30.22 -0.91
C ASN A 251 7.89 -29.28 -0.04
N LEU A 252 7.30 -28.23 0.54
CA LEU A 252 7.99 -27.32 1.46
C LEU A 252 7.69 -27.71 2.90
N SER A 253 8.74 -27.77 3.72
CA SER A 253 8.57 -27.99 5.16
C SER A 253 7.80 -26.82 5.80
N CYS A 254 7.08 -27.09 6.89
CA CYS A 254 6.37 -26.05 7.65
C CYS A 254 7.30 -24.90 8.05
N GLY A 255 8.53 -25.22 8.48
CA GLY A 255 9.53 -24.22 8.86
C GLY A 255 10.02 -23.34 7.69
N GLU A 256 10.13 -23.89 6.47
CA GLU A 256 10.47 -23.09 5.28
C GLU A 256 9.31 -22.19 4.86
N THR A 257 8.08 -22.69 4.96
CA THR A 257 6.86 -21.93 4.66
C THR A 257 6.69 -20.73 5.58
N ILE A 258 6.87 -20.93 6.90
CA ILE A 258 6.80 -19.84 7.87
C ILE A 258 7.90 -18.81 7.59
N LYS A 259 9.14 -19.24 7.34
CA LYS A 259 10.25 -18.32 7.00
C LYS A 259 9.96 -17.50 5.74
N LEU A 260 9.35 -18.11 4.72
CA LEU A 260 8.98 -17.42 3.49
C LEU A 260 7.87 -16.40 3.72
N LEU A 261 6.83 -16.76 4.48
CA LEU A 261 5.76 -15.83 4.87
C LEU A 261 6.26 -14.68 5.74
N ASP A 262 7.20 -14.94 6.66
CA ASP A 262 7.82 -13.88 7.45
C ASP A 262 8.66 -12.94 6.58
N ASN A 263 9.38 -13.47 5.58
CA ASN A 263 10.07 -12.64 4.58
C ASN A 263 9.08 -11.80 3.76
N MET A 264 7.94 -12.36 3.39
CA MET A 264 6.90 -11.62 2.67
C MET A 264 6.27 -10.51 3.50
N ILE A 265 5.98 -10.77 4.78
CA ILE A 265 5.50 -9.76 5.72
C ILE A 265 6.54 -8.64 5.84
N GLU A 266 7.82 -8.99 5.85
CA GLU A 266 8.90 -7.99 5.87
C GLU A 266 8.95 -7.15 4.60
N ASP A 267 8.84 -7.77 3.43
CA ASP A 267 8.76 -7.04 2.15
C ASP A 267 7.50 -6.17 2.07
N ALA A 268 6.38 -6.62 2.66
CA ALA A 268 5.19 -5.80 2.82
C ALA A 268 5.42 -4.59 3.74
N ARG A 269 6.13 -4.75 4.86
CA ARG A 269 6.51 -3.61 5.72
C ARG A 269 7.42 -2.62 4.99
N ARG A 270 8.39 -3.11 4.22
CA ARG A 270 9.23 -2.26 3.37
C ARG A 270 8.41 -1.50 2.34
N LEU A 271 7.44 -2.16 1.70
CA LEU A 271 6.50 -1.52 0.80
C LEU A 271 5.68 -0.43 1.52
N CYS A 272 5.26 -0.66 2.78
CA CYS A 272 4.58 0.36 3.59
C CYS A 272 5.42 1.62 3.77
N ILE A 273 6.71 1.45 4.07
CA ILE A 273 7.62 2.55 4.36
C ILE A 273 8.05 3.28 3.07
N ARG A 274 8.27 2.53 1.98
CA ARG A 274 8.80 3.08 0.71
C ARG A 274 7.73 3.53 -0.27
N SER A 275 6.49 3.08 -0.10
CA SER A 275 5.36 3.49 -0.93
C SER A 275 4.23 3.99 -0.05
N PRO A 276 4.46 5.07 0.73
CA PRO A 276 3.49 5.57 1.69
C PRO A 276 2.16 5.94 1.03
N ILE A 277 2.16 6.27 -0.28
CA ILE A 277 0.95 6.56 -1.05
C ILE A 277 -0.05 5.40 -1.05
N LEU A 278 0.39 4.14 -1.06
CA LEU A 278 -0.49 2.97 -1.02
C LEU A 278 -1.22 2.85 0.33
N PHE A 279 -0.60 3.36 1.38
CA PHE A 279 -1.09 3.29 2.75
C PHE A 279 -1.69 4.62 3.22
N ARG A 280 -2.03 5.51 2.27
CA ARG A 280 -2.85 6.68 2.55
C ARG A 280 -4.33 6.37 2.43
N MET A 281 -5.11 6.85 3.39
CA MET A 281 -6.57 6.66 3.35
C MET A 281 -7.20 7.38 2.15
N SER A 282 -6.66 8.53 1.77
CA SER A 282 -7.10 9.30 0.59
C SER A 282 -6.92 8.53 -0.73
N THR A 283 -5.90 7.67 -0.82
CA THR A 283 -5.63 6.83 -2.00
C THR A 283 -6.69 5.75 -2.19
N ARG A 284 -7.31 5.24 -1.11
CA ARG A 284 -8.34 4.19 -1.17
C ARG A 284 -9.45 4.55 -2.13
N ARG A 285 -9.98 5.78 -2.02
CA ARG A 285 -11.05 6.30 -2.88
C ARG A 285 -10.70 6.17 -4.36
N HIS A 286 -9.48 6.53 -4.75
CA HIS A 286 -9.04 6.47 -6.13
C HIS A 286 -8.95 5.02 -6.63
N ILE A 287 -8.38 4.12 -5.82
CA ILE A 287 -8.28 2.70 -6.18
C ILE A 287 -9.67 2.08 -6.38
N ILE A 288 -10.56 2.24 -5.39
CA ILE A 288 -11.94 1.73 -5.40
C ILE A 288 -12.65 2.09 -6.71
N SER A 289 -12.59 3.37 -7.07
CA SER A 289 -13.35 3.93 -8.19
C SER A 289 -12.72 3.79 -9.57
N SER A 290 -11.47 3.35 -9.65
CA SER A 290 -10.73 3.28 -10.91
C SER A 290 -11.08 2.03 -11.71
N LYS A 291 -11.23 2.15 -13.04
CA LYS A 291 -11.43 0.98 -13.91
C LYS A 291 -10.13 0.28 -14.33
N ASN A 292 -9.05 1.04 -14.45
CA ASN A 292 -7.73 0.52 -14.84
C ASN A 292 -6.66 1.03 -13.87
N THR A 293 -6.36 0.23 -12.86
CA THR A 293 -5.34 0.56 -11.85
C THR A 293 -4.00 -0.06 -12.23
N ARG A 294 -2.96 0.77 -12.23
CA ARG A 294 -1.59 0.37 -12.56
C ARG A 294 -0.64 0.78 -11.45
N TYR A 295 0.18 -0.17 -11.02
CA TYR A 295 1.21 0.01 -10.02
C TYR A 295 2.57 -0.03 -10.72
N GLY A 296 3.38 1.01 -10.52
CA GLY A 296 4.56 1.22 -11.35
C GLY A 296 5.52 2.29 -10.84
N VAL A 297 6.50 2.63 -11.68
CA VAL A 297 7.54 3.65 -11.38
C VAL A 297 7.43 4.78 -12.37
N ASP A 298 7.62 6.02 -11.91
CA ASP A 298 7.78 7.18 -12.79
C ASP A 298 9.25 7.41 -13.13
N HIS A 299 9.64 7.15 -14.39
CA HIS A 299 11.00 7.39 -14.88
C HIS A 299 11.24 8.82 -15.37
N GLY A 300 10.30 9.72 -15.09
CA GLY A 300 10.29 11.11 -15.55
C GLY A 300 9.90 11.27 -17.03
N THR A 301 10.25 10.33 -17.91
CA THR A 301 9.83 10.34 -19.33
C THR A 301 8.59 9.53 -19.61
N MET A 302 8.24 8.58 -18.73
CA MET A 302 6.98 7.83 -18.77
C MET A 302 6.76 7.09 -17.46
N PHE A 303 5.53 6.67 -17.22
CA PHE A 303 5.21 5.72 -16.16
C PHE A 303 5.38 4.28 -16.65
N GLN A 304 6.27 3.53 -16.01
CA GLN A 304 6.47 2.10 -16.27
C GLN A 304 5.55 1.27 -15.38
N THR A 305 4.63 0.52 -15.98
CA THR A 305 3.76 -0.39 -15.23
C THR A 305 4.52 -1.66 -14.86
N LEU A 306 4.47 -2.04 -13.58
CA LEU A 306 5.02 -3.30 -13.04
C LEU A 306 3.93 -4.36 -12.95
N THR A 307 2.75 -3.99 -12.44
CA THR A 307 1.57 -4.85 -12.35
C THR A 307 0.28 -4.04 -12.44
N THR A 308 -0.83 -4.71 -12.71
CA THR A 308 -2.19 -4.16 -12.78
C THR A 308 -3.07 -4.78 -11.71
N SER A 309 -4.21 -4.16 -11.40
CA SER A 309 -5.24 -4.75 -10.54
C SER A 309 -5.68 -6.14 -11.06
N SER A 310 -5.96 -6.28 -12.36
CA SER A 310 -6.25 -7.58 -13.01
C SER A 310 -5.11 -8.60 -12.84
N GLY A 311 -3.85 -8.18 -12.96
CA GLY A 311 -2.70 -9.07 -12.74
C GLY A 311 -2.63 -9.60 -11.30
N ILE A 312 -2.96 -8.75 -10.32
CA ILE A 312 -3.03 -9.14 -8.90
C ILE A 312 -4.23 -10.05 -8.64
N LYS A 313 -5.38 -9.77 -9.26
CA LYS A 313 -6.57 -10.64 -9.23
C LYS A 313 -6.22 -12.07 -9.66
N ASN A 314 -5.55 -12.23 -10.81
CA ASN A 314 -5.15 -13.55 -11.30
C ASN A 314 -4.19 -14.27 -10.35
N ILE A 315 -3.27 -13.54 -9.72
CA ILE A 315 -2.37 -14.08 -8.69
C ILE A 315 -3.16 -14.61 -7.48
N ILE A 316 -4.18 -13.87 -7.03
CA ILE A 316 -5.08 -14.29 -5.95
C ILE A 316 -5.85 -15.54 -6.35
N SER A 317 -6.43 -15.58 -7.55
CA SER A 317 -7.18 -16.75 -8.04
C SER A 317 -6.33 -18.03 -8.05
N LEU A 318 -5.04 -17.92 -8.40
CA LEU A 318 -4.11 -19.05 -8.42
C LEU A 318 -3.68 -19.49 -7.01
N SER A 319 -3.85 -18.64 -6.00
CA SER A 319 -3.42 -18.95 -4.62
C SER A 319 -4.37 -19.89 -3.87
N ALA A 320 -5.59 -20.14 -4.40
CA ALA A 320 -6.52 -21.13 -3.83
C ALA A 320 -5.93 -22.53 -3.76
N ALA A 321 -5.18 -22.95 -4.78
CA ALA A 321 -4.57 -24.28 -4.80
C ALA A 321 -3.64 -24.47 -3.60
N TYR A 322 -2.86 -23.44 -3.28
CA TYR A 322 -2.00 -23.42 -2.11
C TYR A 322 -2.82 -23.39 -0.81
N PHE A 323 -3.80 -22.49 -0.70
CA PHE A 323 -4.62 -22.37 0.52
C PHE A 323 -5.38 -23.66 0.85
N ASN A 324 -5.96 -24.32 -0.16
CA ASN A 324 -6.63 -25.60 0.02
C ASN A 324 -5.65 -26.72 0.40
N SER A 325 -4.41 -26.67 -0.08
CA SER A 325 -3.36 -27.60 0.34
C SER A 325 -2.96 -27.42 1.81
N LEU A 326 -3.20 -26.24 2.41
CA LEU A 326 -2.92 -26.05 3.84
C LEU A 326 -3.75 -26.98 4.72
N ALA A 327 -4.91 -27.46 4.23
CA ALA A 327 -5.76 -28.42 4.92
C ALA A 327 -5.05 -29.75 5.26
N SER A 328 -3.97 -30.10 4.57
CA SER A 328 -3.20 -31.32 4.84
C SER A 328 -2.18 -31.21 5.99
N TYR A 329 -1.90 -30.00 6.48
CA TYR A 329 -0.97 -29.77 7.60
C TYR A 329 -1.62 -30.08 8.96
N ASN A 330 -0.80 -30.24 10.01
CA ASN A 330 -1.31 -30.40 11.36
C ASN A 330 -2.03 -29.13 11.84
N ARG A 331 -3.04 -29.28 12.71
CA ARG A 331 -3.86 -28.14 13.21
C ARG A 331 -3.04 -27.01 13.82
N GLN A 332 -1.94 -27.32 14.51
CA GLN A 332 -1.03 -26.33 15.09
C GLN A 332 -0.24 -25.56 14.03
N GLU A 333 0.23 -26.24 12.98
CA GLU A 333 0.96 -25.61 11.87
C GLU A 333 0.04 -24.72 11.03
N GLN A 334 -1.19 -25.17 10.78
CA GLN A 334 -2.22 -24.38 10.12
C GLN A 334 -2.52 -23.08 10.88
N GLN A 335 -2.59 -23.13 12.21
CA GLN A 335 -2.82 -21.95 13.05
C GLN A 335 -1.70 -20.90 12.93
N LEU A 336 -0.48 -21.30 12.58
CA LEU A 336 0.64 -20.38 12.37
C LEU A 336 0.71 -19.84 10.94
N ILE A 337 0.43 -20.68 9.95
CA ILE A 337 0.59 -20.35 8.52
C ILE A 337 -0.61 -19.54 8.00
N ARG A 338 -1.83 -19.94 8.34
CA ARG A 338 -3.07 -19.36 7.79
C ARG A 338 -3.19 -17.86 8.05
N PRO A 339 -3.00 -17.34 9.28
CA PRO A 339 -3.13 -15.90 9.53
C PRO A 339 -2.13 -15.07 8.73
N ARG A 340 -0.86 -15.51 8.66
CA ARG A 340 0.21 -14.83 7.89
C ARG A 340 -0.10 -14.79 6.40
N PHE A 341 -0.56 -15.91 5.84
CA PHE A 341 -0.97 -15.97 4.44
C PHE A 341 -2.15 -15.03 4.16
N LEU A 342 -3.15 -15.01 5.04
CA LEU A 342 -4.30 -14.12 4.92
C LEU A 342 -3.93 -12.64 5.08
N GLN A 343 -2.94 -12.28 5.91
CA GLN A 343 -2.41 -10.91 5.95
C GLN A 343 -1.88 -10.47 4.57
N MET A 344 -1.13 -11.35 3.90
CA MET A 344 -0.63 -11.07 2.54
C MET A 344 -1.75 -11.02 1.51
N LEU A 345 -2.76 -11.87 1.64
CA LEU A 345 -3.97 -11.80 0.82
C LEU A 345 -4.67 -10.44 0.98
N VAL A 346 -4.83 -9.94 2.21
CA VAL A 346 -5.46 -8.63 2.46
C VAL A 346 -4.65 -7.48 1.86
N LEU A 347 -3.31 -7.55 1.91
CA LEU A 347 -2.47 -6.60 1.20
C LEU A 347 -2.76 -6.59 -0.30
N LEU A 348 -2.85 -7.76 -0.95
CA LEU A 348 -3.15 -7.85 -2.37
C LEU A 348 -4.58 -7.39 -2.70
N LEU A 349 -5.57 -7.74 -1.88
CA LEU A 349 -6.95 -7.27 -2.02
C LEU A 349 -7.05 -5.75 -1.91
N SER A 350 -6.20 -5.12 -1.10
CA SER A 350 -6.14 -3.66 -1.02
C SER A 350 -5.74 -3.01 -2.35
N LEU A 351 -5.05 -3.74 -3.24
CA LEU A 351 -4.61 -3.23 -4.53
C LEU A 351 -5.64 -3.46 -5.65
N LEU A 352 -6.86 -3.91 -5.32
CA LEU A 352 -7.92 -4.15 -6.29
C LEU A 352 -8.96 -3.02 -6.32
N ASN A 353 -9.40 -2.70 -7.53
CA ASN A 353 -10.59 -1.86 -7.76
C ASN A 353 -11.89 -2.65 -7.56
N ASP A 354 -13.03 -1.96 -7.60
CA ASP A 354 -14.35 -2.58 -7.38
C ASP A 354 -14.70 -3.64 -8.43
N ASP A 355 -14.39 -3.37 -9.71
CA ASP A 355 -14.69 -4.27 -10.82
C ASP A 355 -13.94 -5.61 -10.63
N ASP A 356 -12.62 -5.57 -10.40
CA ASP A 356 -11.78 -6.76 -10.20
C ASP A 356 -12.12 -7.50 -8.89
N LEU A 357 -12.50 -6.78 -7.84
CA LEU A 357 -12.93 -7.39 -6.57
C LEU A 357 -14.26 -8.12 -6.74
N SER A 358 -15.20 -7.55 -7.51
CA SER A 358 -16.51 -8.15 -7.76
C SER A 358 -16.39 -9.50 -8.50
N GLU A 359 -15.42 -9.63 -9.39
CA GLU A 359 -15.12 -10.89 -10.10
C GLU A 359 -14.56 -11.97 -9.16
N LEU A 360 -13.91 -11.58 -8.06
CA LEU A 360 -13.41 -12.51 -7.04
C LEU A 360 -14.45 -12.87 -5.98
N ALA A 361 -15.68 -12.35 -6.06
CA ALA A 361 -16.59 -12.40 -4.92
C ALA A 361 -16.93 -13.82 -4.45
N GLU A 362 -17.40 -14.66 -5.37
CA GLU A 362 -17.71 -16.06 -5.09
C GLU A 362 -16.46 -16.81 -4.60
N PHE A 363 -15.31 -16.51 -5.22
CA PHE A 363 -14.05 -17.14 -4.89
C PHE A 363 -13.57 -16.82 -3.46
N LEU A 364 -13.73 -15.58 -3.01
CA LEU A 364 -13.36 -15.14 -1.66
C LEU A 364 -14.23 -15.79 -0.57
N GLU A 365 -15.53 -15.89 -0.83
CA GLU A 365 -16.49 -16.45 0.11
C GLU A 365 -16.33 -17.97 0.24
N VAL A 366 -16.17 -18.67 -0.88
CA VAL A 366 -16.03 -20.13 -0.89
C VAL A 366 -14.66 -20.58 -0.39
N THR A 367 -13.57 -19.94 -0.84
CA THR A 367 -12.21 -20.43 -0.56
C THR A 367 -11.69 -19.94 0.78
N TYR A 368 -11.78 -18.65 1.06
CA TYR A 368 -11.15 -18.06 2.24
C TYR A 368 -12.14 -17.76 3.37
N SER A 369 -13.45 -17.94 3.12
CA SER A 369 -14.50 -17.54 4.06
C SER A 369 -14.40 -16.05 4.43
N ILE A 370 -14.15 -15.20 3.43
CA ILE A 370 -14.13 -13.74 3.55
C ILE A 370 -15.34 -13.22 2.78
N GLN A 371 -16.15 -12.35 3.42
CA GLN A 371 -17.27 -11.70 2.73
C GLN A 371 -16.76 -10.78 1.63
N ALA A 372 -17.27 -10.99 0.42
CA ALA A 372 -16.74 -10.32 -0.77
C ALA A 372 -17.25 -8.89 -0.96
N HIS A 373 -18.33 -8.51 -0.28
CA HIS A 373 -18.88 -7.17 -0.41
C HIS A 373 -17.83 -6.11 -0.04
N ARG A 374 -17.74 -5.04 -0.84
CA ARG A 374 -16.67 -4.04 -0.70
C ARG A 374 -16.55 -3.49 0.71
N GLN A 375 -17.68 -3.23 1.37
CA GLN A 375 -17.73 -2.70 2.73
C GLN A 375 -17.01 -3.62 3.73
N HIS A 376 -17.25 -4.93 3.63
CA HIS A 376 -16.61 -5.94 4.48
C HIS A 376 -15.10 -6.03 4.21
N ILE A 377 -14.69 -5.92 2.93
CA ILE A 377 -13.27 -5.94 2.53
C ILE A 377 -12.54 -4.68 3.00
N GLU A 378 -13.13 -3.49 2.90
CA GLU A 378 -12.50 -2.26 3.40
C GLU A 378 -12.34 -2.29 4.93
N LEU A 379 -13.31 -2.83 5.67
CA LEU A 379 -13.17 -3.03 7.12
C LEU A 379 -12.06 -4.01 7.48
N LEU A 380 -11.91 -5.08 6.69
CA LEU A 380 -10.79 -6.00 6.83
C LEU A 380 -9.44 -5.31 6.53
N ILE A 381 -9.38 -4.47 5.49
CA ILE A 381 -8.19 -3.70 5.14
C ILE A 381 -7.83 -2.70 6.25
N LEU A 382 -8.80 -1.96 6.79
CA LEU A 382 -8.61 -1.01 7.89
C LEU A 382 -8.08 -1.69 9.16
N LYS A 383 -8.56 -2.89 9.44
CA LYS A 383 -8.08 -3.69 10.57
C LYS A 383 -6.63 -4.15 10.38
N VAL A 384 -6.26 -4.57 9.16
CA VAL A 384 -5.01 -5.28 8.91
C VAL A 384 -3.87 -4.34 8.48
N LEU A 385 -4.15 -3.35 7.63
CA LEU A 385 -3.14 -2.44 7.09
C LEU A 385 -3.05 -1.14 7.90
N PRO A 386 -1.85 -0.58 8.07
CA PRO A 386 -1.61 0.67 8.78
C PRO A 386 -1.89 1.88 7.87
N LEU A 387 -3.17 2.15 7.60
CA LEU A 387 -3.57 3.28 6.77
C LEU A 387 -3.52 4.59 7.57
N MET A 388 -2.97 5.64 6.96
CA MET A 388 -2.79 6.94 7.61
C MET A 388 -3.27 8.11 6.74
N SER A 389 -3.49 9.27 7.35
CA SER A 389 -3.71 10.54 6.65
C SER A 389 -3.05 11.71 7.40
N ILE A 390 -2.79 12.83 6.73
CA ILE A 390 -2.22 14.03 7.36
C ILE A 390 -3.12 14.58 8.47
N ASN A 391 -4.44 14.48 8.31
CA ASN A 391 -5.37 15.00 9.29
C ASN A 391 -6.60 14.10 9.46
N SER A 392 -7.28 14.28 10.58
CA SER A 392 -8.42 13.46 10.96
C SER A 392 -9.69 13.73 10.13
N LYS A 393 -9.77 14.88 9.47
CA LYS A 393 -10.87 15.23 8.54
C LYS A 393 -10.79 14.43 7.24
N ILE A 394 -9.62 14.38 6.61
CA ILE A 394 -9.36 13.59 5.41
C ILE A 394 -9.53 12.11 5.73
N PHE A 395 -9.03 11.65 6.88
CA PHE A 395 -9.21 10.27 7.32
C PHE A 395 -10.69 9.88 7.39
N LEU A 396 -11.51 10.62 8.15
CA LEU A 396 -12.94 10.32 8.30
C LEU A 396 -13.71 10.40 6.97
N ARG A 397 -13.44 11.43 6.17
CA ARG A 397 -14.10 11.58 4.86
C ARG A 397 -13.76 10.42 3.91
N SER A 398 -12.48 10.05 3.86
CA SER A 398 -12.01 8.96 2.99
C SER A 398 -12.50 7.60 3.49
N LEU A 399 -12.64 7.42 4.81
CA LEU A 399 -13.24 6.25 5.44
C LEU A 399 -14.70 6.07 5.03
N ILE A 400 -15.52 7.11 5.19
CA ILE A 400 -16.93 7.06 4.83
C ILE A 400 -17.07 6.73 3.34
N ILE A 401 -16.31 7.40 2.47
CA ILE A 401 -16.37 7.14 1.02
C ILE A 401 -15.91 5.72 0.68
N ALA A 402 -14.91 5.19 1.39
CA ALA A 402 -14.42 3.83 1.14
C ALA A 402 -15.43 2.76 1.56
N CYS A 403 -16.11 2.93 2.69
CA CYS A 403 -17.06 1.96 3.23
C CYS A 403 -18.49 2.13 2.68
N ASP A 404 -18.97 3.36 2.48
CA ASP A 404 -20.35 3.65 2.06
C ASP A 404 -20.45 3.99 0.56
N GLY A 405 -19.31 4.09 -0.13
CA GLY A 405 -19.21 4.33 -1.56
C GLY A 405 -19.16 5.82 -1.95
N PRO A 406 -18.92 6.13 -3.24
CA PRO A 406 -18.69 7.49 -3.73
C PRO A 406 -19.92 8.41 -3.66
N LEU A 407 -21.12 7.85 -3.52
CA LEU A 407 -22.37 8.60 -3.35
C LEU A 407 -22.55 9.12 -1.92
N ALA A 408 -21.89 8.51 -0.94
CA ALA A 408 -21.78 9.01 0.42
C ALA A 408 -20.71 10.11 0.45
N ASN A 409 -21.02 11.28 -0.13
CA ASN A 409 -20.14 12.44 -0.07
C ASN A 409 -20.58 13.29 1.13
N PRO A 410 -19.97 13.12 2.32
CA PRO A 410 -20.33 13.95 3.47
C PRO A 410 -20.06 15.42 3.10
N ASP A 411 -21.07 16.25 3.30
CA ASP A 411 -21.03 17.68 3.02
C ASP A 411 -19.78 18.31 3.68
N PRO A 412 -18.92 19.03 2.95
CA PRO A 412 -17.77 19.73 3.54
C PRO A 412 -18.17 20.75 4.63
N GLU A 413 -19.44 21.16 4.69
CA GLU A 413 -20.00 22.03 5.74
C GLU A 413 -20.58 21.28 6.96
N LEU A 414 -20.63 19.93 6.98
CA LEU A 414 -21.05 19.16 8.17
C LEU A 414 -20.05 19.38 9.32
N SER A 415 -20.40 20.34 10.16
CA SER A 415 -19.59 20.88 11.25
C SER A 415 -19.36 19.94 12.43
N GLU A 416 -19.78 18.67 12.39
CA GLU A 416 -19.60 17.74 13.51
C GLU A 416 -19.08 16.37 13.07
N GLN A 417 -17.76 16.27 12.84
CA GLN A 417 -17.05 14.97 12.70
C GLN A 417 -17.47 13.91 13.74
N PRO A 418 -17.76 14.25 15.01
CA PRO A 418 -18.26 13.29 15.98
C PRO A 418 -19.60 12.65 15.60
N GLN A 419 -20.52 13.40 14.99
CA GLN A 419 -21.81 12.87 14.55
C GLN A 419 -21.65 11.88 13.39
N LEU A 420 -20.83 12.24 12.39
CA LEU A 420 -20.52 11.36 11.26
C LEU A 420 -19.85 10.06 11.72
N TRP A 421 -18.94 10.16 12.69
CA TRP A 421 -18.31 9.00 13.31
C TRP A 421 -19.32 8.11 14.05
N SER A 422 -20.23 8.68 14.82
CA SER A 422 -21.31 7.93 15.49
C SER A 422 -22.20 7.20 14.50
N ILE A 423 -22.63 7.85 13.42
CA ILE A 423 -23.43 7.23 12.35
C ILE A 423 -22.67 6.04 11.74
N PHE A 424 -21.39 6.22 11.43
CA PHE A 424 -20.54 5.15 10.91
C PHE A 424 -20.45 3.96 11.87
N LEU A 425 -20.22 4.20 13.17
CA LEU A 425 -20.18 3.14 14.18
C LEU A 425 -21.53 2.40 14.31
N HIS A 426 -22.65 3.09 14.12
CA HIS A 426 -23.96 2.43 14.09
C HIS A 426 -24.12 1.53 12.85
N HIS A 427 -23.70 1.97 11.67
CA HIS A 427 -23.70 1.13 10.47
C HIS A 427 -22.84 -0.14 10.66
N LEU A 428 -21.69 -0.04 11.35
CA LEU A 428 -20.87 -1.22 11.65
C LEU A 428 -21.66 -2.30 12.40
N VAL A 429 -22.45 -1.92 13.41
CA VAL A 429 -23.26 -2.87 14.18
C VAL A 429 -24.34 -3.52 13.33
N ASP A 430 -24.98 -2.75 12.44
CA ASP A 430 -25.97 -3.28 11.50
C ASP A 430 -25.34 -4.33 10.56
N HIS A 431 -24.05 -4.19 10.25
CA HIS A 431 -23.24 -5.16 9.51
C HIS A 431 -22.59 -6.26 10.39
N GLN A 432 -23.02 -6.41 11.65
CA GLN A 432 -22.50 -7.39 12.62
C GLN A 432 -21.03 -7.19 13.03
N TYR A 433 -20.51 -5.97 12.89
CA TYR A 433 -19.20 -5.59 13.41
C TYR A 433 -19.31 -4.90 14.75
N LEU A 434 -18.30 -5.10 15.57
CA LEU A 434 -18.14 -4.42 16.84
C LEU A 434 -16.72 -3.87 16.94
N LEU A 435 -16.63 -2.58 17.28
CA LEU A 435 -15.35 -1.90 17.48
C LEU A 435 -15.22 -1.55 18.98
N PRO A 436 -14.55 -2.39 19.78
CA PRO A 436 -14.48 -2.17 21.22
C PRO A 436 -13.47 -1.07 21.56
N GLY A 437 -13.91 -0.12 22.37
CA GLY A 437 -13.08 0.94 22.93
C GLY A 437 -12.49 0.59 24.29
N THR A 438 -11.38 1.24 24.64
CA THR A 438 -10.88 1.31 26.04
C THR A 438 -11.74 2.26 26.88
N LEU A 439 -11.63 2.21 28.21
CA LEU A 439 -12.30 3.14 29.12
C LEU A 439 -12.02 4.60 28.74
N GLU A 440 -10.76 4.90 28.41
CA GLU A 440 -10.32 6.22 27.94
C GLU A 440 -10.95 6.64 26.60
N GLN A 441 -11.05 5.72 25.63
CA GLN A 441 -11.61 5.99 24.30
C GLN A 441 -13.13 6.19 24.32
N VAL A 442 -13.80 5.60 25.31
CA VAL A 442 -15.24 5.77 25.54
C VAL A 442 -15.51 7.10 26.25
N GLY A 443 -14.64 7.53 27.16
CA GLY A 443 -14.62 8.90 27.72
C GLY A 443 -15.95 9.40 28.30
N SER A 444 -16.84 8.51 28.78
CA SER A 444 -18.15 8.87 29.34
C SER A 444 -18.37 8.19 30.69
N PRO A 445 -18.84 8.92 31.72
CA PRO A 445 -19.28 8.32 32.99
C PRO A 445 -20.59 7.52 32.85
N GLU A 446 -21.31 7.68 31.73
CA GLU A 446 -22.58 7.00 31.44
C GLU A 446 -22.41 5.61 30.80
N CYS A 447 -21.19 5.08 30.77
CA CYS A 447 -20.85 3.74 30.27
C CYS A 447 -21.39 3.45 28.84
N SER A 448 -20.57 3.77 27.83
CA SER A 448 -20.89 3.52 26.42
C SER A 448 -19.91 2.52 25.80
N TRP A 449 -20.34 1.77 24.79
CA TRP A 449 -19.44 0.97 23.94
C TRP A 449 -18.94 1.79 22.74
N VAL A 450 -19.55 2.95 22.50
CA VAL A 450 -19.29 3.81 21.35
C VAL A 450 -17.99 4.58 21.61
N ILE A 451 -16.98 4.28 20.81
CA ILE A 451 -15.72 5.03 20.80
C ILE A 451 -16.01 6.48 20.44
N LYS A 452 -15.64 7.42 21.31
CA LYS A 452 -15.82 8.85 21.04
C LYS A 452 -14.81 9.32 20.01
N TRP A 453 -15.22 10.30 19.21
CA TRP A 453 -14.28 11.04 18.39
C TRP A 453 -13.39 11.91 19.29
N PRO A 454 -12.07 11.69 19.35
CA PRO A 454 -11.19 12.45 20.24
C PRO A 454 -11.05 13.90 19.75
N GLU A 455 -10.63 14.82 20.61
CA GLU A 455 -10.52 16.26 20.27
C GLU A 455 -9.66 16.52 19.02
N LYS A 456 -8.56 15.78 18.86
CA LYS A 456 -7.67 15.87 17.67
C LYS A 456 -8.16 15.01 16.49
N GLY A 457 -9.12 14.12 16.73
CA GLY A 457 -9.62 13.11 15.80
C GLY A 457 -8.61 11.99 15.50
N TYR A 458 -9.08 10.93 14.83
CA TYR A 458 -8.23 9.83 14.37
C TYR A 458 -7.58 10.14 13.03
N SER A 459 -6.26 9.94 12.92
CA SER A 459 -5.49 10.11 11.67
C SER A 459 -4.99 8.80 11.07
N ASP A 460 -5.23 7.68 11.74
CA ASP A 460 -4.76 6.36 11.34
C ASP A 460 -5.79 5.27 11.62
N SER A 461 -5.65 4.14 10.92
CA SER A 461 -6.51 2.97 11.06
C SER A 461 -6.23 2.15 12.32
N GLY A 462 -5.29 2.56 13.18
CA GLY A 462 -4.97 1.86 14.43
C GLY A 462 -6.16 1.74 15.38
N VAL A 463 -7.17 2.60 15.25
CA VAL A 463 -8.45 2.48 15.96
C VAL A 463 -9.16 1.15 15.63
N PHE A 464 -9.02 0.62 14.41
CA PHE A 464 -9.66 -0.61 13.93
C PHE A 464 -8.92 -1.90 14.29
N LYS A 465 -7.77 -1.84 14.99
CA LYS A 465 -6.96 -3.03 15.34
C LYS A 465 -7.74 -4.10 16.13
N HIS A 466 -8.76 -3.66 16.86
CA HIS A 466 -9.61 -4.49 17.72
C HIS A 466 -10.96 -4.83 17.09
N LEU A 467 -11.19 -4.45 15.84
CA LEU A 467 -12.43 -4.70 15.13
C LEU A 467 -12.77 -6.19 15.11
N GLN A 468 -14.00 -6.50 15.47
CA GLN A 468 -14.56 -7.83 15.51
C GLN A 468 -15.75 -7.99 14.59
N TYR A 469 -15.94 -9.21 14.11
CA TYR A 469 -17.09 -9.61 13.32
C TYR A 469 -17.82 -10.79 13.97
N ALA A 470 -19.14 -10.64 14.16
CA ALA A 470 -19.99 -11.65 14.80
C ALA A 470 -20.60 -12.65 13.81
N GLY A 471 -20.43 -12.44 12.50
CA GLY A 471 -21.05 -13.27 11.47
C GLY A 471 -20.39 -14.63 11.24
N PRO A 472 -20.87 -15.39 10.24
CA PRO A 472 -20.43 -16.76 9.98
C PRO A 472 -18.98 -16.85 9.46
N ALA A 473 -18.55 -15.84 8.70
CA ALA A 473 -17.24 -15.74 8.06
C ALA A 473 -16.19 -15.12 9.00
N ARG A 474 -15.69 -15.89 9.97
CA ARG A 474 -14.80 -15.40 11.04
C ARG A 474 -13.37 -15.07 10.62
N ALA A 475 -13.03 -15.22 9.34
CA ALA A 475 -11.69 -15.01 8.84
C ALA A 475 -11.14 -13.63 9.24
N ILE A 476 -11.95 -12.57 9.24
CA ILE A 476 -11.53 -11.23 9.68
C ILE A 476 -11.02 -11.20 11.12
N ASN A 477 -11.50 -12.06 12.00
CA ASN A 477 -11.09 -12.10 13.40
C ASN A 477 -9.74 -12.79 13.60
N GLU A 478 -9.41 -13.73 12.71
CA GLU A 478 -8.19 -14.54 12.77
C GLU A 478 -6.95 -13.81 12.24
N ILE A 479 -7.13 -12.73 11.48
CA ILE A 479 -6.05 -12.03 10.79
C ILE A 479 -5.52 -10.90 11.68
N PRO A 480 -4.25 -10.96 12.12
CA PRO A 480 -3.65 -9.90 12.92
C PRO A 480 -3.30 -8.66 12.08
N PRO A 481 -3.18 -7.47 12.69
CA PRO A 481 -2.68 -6.28 12.02
C PRO A 481 -1.20 -6.43 11.62
N ILE A 482 -0.83 -5.79 10.52
CA ILE A 482 0.58 -5.57 10.15
C ILE A 482 1.09 -4.42 11.00
N ASN A 483 1.73 -4.77 12.12
CA ASN A 483 2.37 -3.78 12.97
C ASN A 483 3.67 -3.31 12.31
N LEU A 484 3.74 -2.00 12.05
CA LEU A 484 4.99 -1.29 11.71
C LEU A 484 5.79 -0.91 12.96
N SER A 485 5.11 -0.81 14.11
CA SER A 485 5.74 -0.57 15.40
C SER A 485 6.28 -1.86 16.00
N THR A 486 7.52 -1.83 16.49
CA THR A 486 8.00 -2.78 17.49
C THR A 486 7.14 -2.64 18.74
N GLY A 487 6.17 -3.53 18.88
CA GLY A 487 5.41 -3.61 20.12
C GLY A 487 6.36 -3.88 21.29
N TYR A 488 6.37 -2.94 22.24
CA TYR A 488 6.86 -3.07 23.62
C TYR A 488 8.38 -3.10 23.84
N THR A 489 8.86 -1.97 24.39
CA THR A 489 10.05 -1.79 25.26
C THR A 489 11.46 -1.65 24.66
N SER A 490 11.74 -2.04 23.41
CA SER A 490 13.05 -1.77 22.81
C SER A 490 12.98 -0.62 21.79
N ASN A 491 13.67 0.49 22.09
CA ASN A 491 14.01 1.53 21.10
C ASN A 491 14.99 1.01 20.02
N GLU A 492 15.32 -0.28 20.09
CA GLU A 492 16.33 -0.94 19.29
C GLU A 492 15.72 -2.12 18.54
N VAL A 493 16.22 -2.33 17.33
CA VAL A 493 15.84 -3.39 16.40
C VAL A 493 17.09 -4.10 15.91
N THR A 494 17.02 -5.42 15.83
CA THR A 494 18.08 -6.21 15.21
C THR A 494 17.93 -6.17 13.68
N ILE A 495 18.99 -5.87 12.96
CA ILE A 495 19.07 -5.84 11.50
C ILE A 495 20.17 -6.78 11.02
N ILE A 496 20.07 -7.22 9.77
CA ILE A 496 21.13 -7.89 9.02
C ILE A 496 21.58 -6.91 7.95
N LEU A 497 22.87 -6.59 7.88
CA LEU A 497 23.42 -5.75 6.82
C LEU A 497 23.75 -6.58 5.58
N THR A 498 24.11 -5.94 4.47
CA THR A 498 24.45 -6.63 3.20
C THR A 498 25.71 -7.49 3.27
N ASN A 499 26.55 -7.28 4.29
CA ASN A 499 27.67 -8.17 4.61
C ASN A 499 27.22 -9.51 5.27
N GLY A 500 25.92 -9.68 5.55
CA GLY A 500 25.35 -10.86 6.19
C GLY A 500 25.47 -10.88 7.73
N CYS A 501 26.10 -9.87 8.34
CA CYS A 501 26.26 -9.78 9.79
C CYS A 501 25.05 -9.12 10.46
N ARG A 502 24.80 -9.51 11.72
CA ARG A 502 23.68 -9.01 12.53
C ARG A 502 24.13 -7.83 13.40
N TYR A 503 23.37 -6.76 13.37
CA TYR A 503 23.58 -5.55 14.16
C TYR A 503 22.29 -5.12 14.86
N ILE A 504 22.41 -4.25 15.83
CA ILE A 504 21.34 -3.62 16.59
C ILE A 504 21.40 -2.12 16.27
N VAL A 505 20.25 -1.55 15.90
CA VAL A 505 20.09 -0.13 15.56
C VAL A 505 18.86 0.46 16.23
N SER A 506 18.86 1.77 16.44
CA SER A 506 17.67 2.49 16.89
C SER A 506 16.54 2.39 15.86
N VAL A 507 15.29 2.25 16.34
CA VAL A 507 14.07 2.27 15.50
C VAL A 507 13.97 3.60 14.73
N GLU A 508 14.38 4.72 15.34
CA GLU A 508 14.38 6.04 14.71
C GLU A 508 15.39 6.13 13.56
N ASP A 509 16.51 5.42 13.69
CA ASP A 509 17.57 5.40 12.69
C ASP A 509 17.26 4.40 11.56
N LEU A 510 16.45 3.36 11.82
CA LEU A 510 16.12 2.33 10.84
C LEU A 510 15.56 2.92 9.53
N GLU A 511 14.60 3.83 9.64
CA GLU A 511 13.99 4.48 8.48
C GLU A 511 15.01 5.36 7.73
N ASN A 512 15.85 6.07 8.47
CA ASN A 512 16.87 6.96 7.91
C ASN A 512 18.01 6.21 7.21
N ILE A 513 18.44 5.07 7.77
CA ILE A 513 19.41 4.17 7.16
C ILE A 513 18.82 3.54 5.90
N THR A 514 17.57 3.06 5.95
CA THR A 514 16.87 2.48 4.80
C THR A 514 16.71 3.50 3.67
N ARG A 515 16.48 4.78 4.00
CA ARG A 515 16.39 5.89 3.05
C ARG A 515 17.73 6.39 2.54
N MET A 516 18.86 5.85 3.00
CA MET A 516 20.20 6.34 2.68
C MET A 516 20.37 7.83 3.00
N THR A 517 19.80 8.29 4.12
CA THR A 517 19.92 9.68 4.57
C THR A 517 21.36 9.93 5.05
N PRO A 518 22.07 10.96 4.55
CA PRO A 518 23.44 11.23 4.94
C PRO A 518 23.55 11.55 6.43
N ARG A 519 24.20 10.66 7.18
CA ARG A 519 24.47 10.77 8.62
C ARG A 519 25.41 9.63 9.02
N ARG A 520 26.01 9.76 10.20
CA ARG A 520 26.64 8.64 10.90
C ARG A 520 25.62 7.98 11.83
N TYR A 521 25.44 6.67 11.66
CA TYR A 521 24.54 5.87 12.50
C TYR A 521 25.35 4.92 13.36
N ALA A 522 25.03 4.83 14.65
CA ALA A 522 25.63 3.87 15.55
C ALA A 522 24.98 2.49 15.32
N VAL A 523 25.79 1.48 15.04
CA VAL A 523 25.33 0.09 14.89
C VAL A 523 26.13 -0.81 15.81
N VAL A 524 25.48 -1.66 16.60
CA VAL A 524 26.15 -2.55 17.57
C VAL A 524 26.02 -3.98 17.09
N GLU A 525 27.08 -4.78 17.08
CA GLU A 525 26.94 -6.21 16.74
C GLU A 525 25.93 -6.92 17.65
N ALA A 526 25.05 -7.74 17.08
CA ALA A 526 24.04 -8.48 17.83
C ALA A 526 24.63 -9.75 18.50
N THR A 527 25.68 -9.55 19.31
CA THR A 527 26.35 -10.58 20.11
C THR A 527 26.49 -10.11 21.57
N PRO A 528 26.65 -11.03 22.55
CA PRO A 528 26.73 -10.66 23.98
C PRO A 528 27.88 -9.69 24.33
N GLU A 529 28.90 -9.60 23.47
CA GLU A 529 30.04 -8.67 23.59
C GLU A 529 30.15 -7.77 22.34
N GLY A 530 29.02 -7.44 21.73
CA GLY A 530 28.94 -6.75 20.44
C GLY A 530 29.73 -5.45 20.39
N ARG A 531 30.61 -5.32 19.41
CA ARG A 531 31.35 -4.07 19.16
C ARG A 531 30.42 -3.04 18.53
N SER A 532 30.61 -1.78 18.92
CA SER A 532 29.95 -0.65 18.28
C SER A 532 30.74 -0.20 17.06
N PHE A 533 30.04 0.03 15.95
CA PHE A 533 30.56 0.52 14.70
C PHE A 533 29.78 1.75 14.25
N ASN A 534 30.40 2.54 13.37
CA ASN A 534 29.73 3.66 12.73
C ASN A 534 29.43 3.29 11.27
N LEU A 535 28.14 3.22 10.95
CA LEU A 535 27.66 3.17 9.58
C LEU A 535 27.63 4.59 9.02
N ASP A 536 28.58 4.89 8.15
CA ASP A 536 28.74 6.21 7.53
C ASP A 536 28.01 6.24 6.19
N ILE A 537 26.92 7.02 6.10
CA ILE A 537 26.22 7.30 4.85
C ILE A 537 26.62 8.70 4.37
N THR A 538 27.20 8.78 3.17
CA THR A 538 27.67 10.03 2.56
C THR A 538 26.96 10.28 1.23
N ASP A 539 26.67 11.54 0.89
CA ASP A 539 26.17 11.93 -0.43
C ASP A 539 27.23 12.71 -1.23
N VAL A 540 27.24 12.48 -2.54
CA VAL A 540 28.08 13.23 -3.48
C VAL A 540 27.20 13.73 -4.62
N GLN A 541 27.23 15.02 -4.86
CA GLN A 541 26.53 15.65 -5.99
C GLN A 541 27.36 15.53 -7.26
N VAL A 542 26.83 14.79 -8.22
CA VAL A 542 27.54 14.40 -9.44
C VAL A 542 27.59 15.54 -10.45
N ASN A 543 26.46 16.23 -10.60
CA ASN A 543 26.26 17.26 -11.60
C ASN A 543 26.56 18.67 -11.10
N GLU A 544 27.23 18.82 -9.96
CA GLU A 544 27.65 20.13 -9.45
C GLU A 544 28.51 20.92 -10.46
N PRO A 545 29.53 20.33 -11.14
CA PRO A 545 30.26 21.05 -12.18
C PRO A 545 29.38 21.45 -13.36
N LEU A 546 28.39 20.61 -13.70
CA LEU A 546 27.46 20.85 -14.81
C LEU A 546 26.50 22.01 -14.50
N TYR A 547 25.98 22.10 -13.27
CA TYR A 547 25.15 23.23 -12.85
C TYR A 547 25.90 24.56 -12.88
N ARG A 548 27.16 24.55 -12.43
CA ARG A 548 28.02 25.73 -12.56
C ARG A 548 28.24 26.10 -14.02
N ALA A 549 28.44 25.11 -14.91
CA ALA A 549 28.55 25.35 -16.35
C ALA A 549 27.26 25.95 -16.93
N ILE A 550 26.09 25.41 -16.55
CA ILE A 550 24.77 25.92 -16.96
C ILE A 550 24.57 27.38 -16.51
N TRP A 551 24.94 27.71 -15.28
CA TRP A 551 24.85 29.08 -14.78
C TRP A 551 25.76 30.05 -15.55
N GLU A 552 27.00 29.64 -15.82
CA GLU A 552 27.97 30.44 -16.58
C GLU A 552 27.56 30.63 -18.04
N ILE A 553 26.99 29.60 -18.69
CA ILE A 553 26.51 29.74 -20.07
C ILE A 553 25.25 30.60 -20.16
N ASN A 554 24.32 30.50 -19.21
CA ASN A 554 23.14 31.38 -19.17
C ASN A 554 23.57 32.84 -18.95
N THR A 555 24.57 33.07 -18.11
CA THR A 555 25.20 34.40 -17.94
C THR A 555 25.86 34.88 -19.25
N THR A 556 26.57 33.99 -19.94
CA THR A 556 27.21 34.29 -21.23
C THR A 556 26.18 34.57 -22.33
N LEU A 557 25.07 33.84 -22.37
CA LEU A 557 23.95 34.08 -23.28
C LEU A 557 23.36 35.48 -23.10
N ASN A 558 23.27 35.97 -21.86
CA ASN A 558 22.83 37.34 -21.57
C ASN A 558 23.80 38.39 -22.11
N VAL A 559 25.12 38.16 -22.04
CA VAL A 559 26.12 39.05 -22.65
C VAL A 559 26.04 39.00 -24.17
N VAL A 560 25.95 37.80 -24.75
CA VAL A 560 25.80 37.58 -26.20
C VAL A 560 24.52 38.26 -26.74
N LYS A 561 23.42 38.23 -25.98
CA LYS A 561 22.18 38.98 -26.27
C LYS A 561 22.43 40.48 -26.42
N SER A 562 23.30 41.07 -25.60
CA SER A 562 23.55 42.51 -25.64
C SER A 562 24.30 42.96 -26.90
N ILE A 563 25.12 42.08 -27.49
CA ILE A 563 26.04 42.41 -28.60
C ILE A 563 25.57 41.95 -29.98
N LEU A 564 24.69 40.95 -30.07
CA LEU A 564 24.28 40.42 -31.38
C LEU A 564 23.28 41.35 -32.13
N PRO A 565 23.41 41.50 -33.46
CA PRO A 565 22.37 42.13 -34.30
C PRO A 565 21.08 41.28 -34.37
N ALA A 566 19.96 41.88 -34.77
CA ALA A 566 18.65 41.22 -34.76
C ALA A 566 18.58 39.93 -35.62
N ARG A 567 19.23 39.88 -36.79
CA ARG A 567 19.22 38.70 -37.66
C ARG A 567 19.96 37.48 -37.05
N PRO A 568 21.24 37.60 -36.61
CA PRO A 568 21.92 36.53 -35.88
C PRO A 568 21.21 36.08 -34.60
N LYS A 569 20.56 37.01 -33.88
CA LYS A 569 19.72 36.68 -32.72
C LYS A 569 18.63 35.69 -33.07
N HIS A 570 17.85 35.95 -34.12
CA HIS A 570 16.78 35.06 -34.55
C HIS A 570 17.30 33.68 -34.97
N THR A 571 18.44 33.62 -35.67
CA THR A 571 19.06 32.34 -36.06
C THR A 571 19.54 31.55 -34.83
N MET A 572 20.14 32.21 -33.84
CA MET A 572 20.60 31.58 -32.60
C MET A 572 19.43 31.13 -31.73
N THR A 573 18.38 31.95 -31.60
CA THR A 573 17.13 31.58 -30.91
C THR A 573 16.48 30.36 -31.56
N ALA A 574 16.44 30.28 -32.90
CA ALA A 574 15.90 29.13 -33.61
C ALA A 574 16.73 27.85 -33.35
N ARG A 575 18.07 27.94 -33.37
CA ARG A 575 18.95 26.82 -33.04
C ARG A 575 18.79 26.36 -31.59
N LEU A 576 18.82 27.30 -30.63
CA LEU A 576 18.68 26.98 -29.21
C LEU A 576 17.30 26.45 -28.87
N ASN A 577 16.22 26.97 -29.46
CA ASN A 577 14.87 26.43 -29.26
C ASN A 577 14.74 24.98 -29.79
N ASN A 578 15.44 24.63 -30.87
CA ASN A 578 15.47 23.26 -31.38
C ASN A 578 16.27 22.31 -30.46
N ILE A 579 17.21 22.84 -29.68
CA ILE A 579 18.07 22.08 -28.76
C ILE A 579 17.44 21.92 -27.37
N ILE A 580 16.87 23.01 -26.82
CA ILE A 580 16.38 23.09 -25.43
C ILE A 580 14.96 22.51 -25.29
N GLY A 581 14.16 22.49 -26.36
CA GLY A 581 12.84 21.87 -26.35
C GLY A 581 11.74 22.65 -25.62
N GLU A 582 12.07 23.70 -24.86
CA GLU A 582 11.11 24.63 -24.26
C GLU A 582 10.80 25.81 -25.20
N ARG A 583 9.52 26.04 -25.50
CA ARG A 583 9.06 27.32 -26.05
C ARG A 583 8.33 28.09 -24.97
N ILE A 584 8.74 29.34 -24.76
CA ILE A 584 7.94 30.36 -24.08
C ILE A 584 6.56 30.41 -24.80
N PRO A 585 5.43 30.30 -24.08
CA PRO A 585 4.11 30.21 -24.70
C PRO A 585 3.83 31.44 -25.58
N LEU A 586 3.51 31.17 -26.85
CA LEU A 586 3.10 32.17 -27.86
C LEU A 586 1.78 32.89 -27.51
N SER A 587 1.11 32.51 -26.42
CA SER A 587 -0.21 33.00 -26.02
C SER A 587 -0.27 34.50 -25.67
N ARG A 588 0.87 35.19 -25.51
CA ARG A 588 0.87 36.67 -25.34
C ARG A 588 0.89 37.47 -26.65
N ARG A 589 1.16 36.87 -27.81
CA ARG A 589 1.33 37.62 -29.07
C ARG A 589 0.05 37.98 -29.82
N LEU A 590 -1.12 37.54 -29.38
CA LEU A 590 -2.40 37.88 -30.01
C LEU A 590 -3.26 38.86 -29.20
N SER A 591 -2.77 39.36 -28.06
CA SER A 591 -3.37 40.55 -27.42
C SER A 591 -2.92 41.80 -28.18
N ARG A 592 -3.78 42.22 -29.10
CA ARG A 592 -3.73 43.43 -29.91
C ARG A 592 -3.55 44.66 -28.98
N GLY A 593 -2.33 45.16 -28.80
CA GLY A 593 -2.07 46.43 -28.09
C GLY A 593 -0.86 46.52 -27.15
N GLY A 594 0.03 45.52 -27.06
CA GLY A 594 1.21 45.57 -26.17
C GLY A 594 2.44 46.27 -26.78
N SER A 595 3.05 47.18 -26.01
CA SER A 595 4.30 47.91 -26.25
C SER A 595 5.46 47.08 -26.89
N PRO A 596 6.33 47.66 -27.75
CA PRO A 596 7.44 46.97 -28.42
C PRO A 596 8.62 46.58 -27.50
N SER A 597 8.42 46.49 -26.18
CA SER A 597 9.47 46.26 -25.19
C SER A 597 9.68 44.81 -24.77
N GLU A 598 8.95 43.83 -25.32
CA GLU A 598 9.27 42.40 -25.12
C GLU A 598 10.49 42.00 -25.99
N GLN A 599 11.67 42.38 -25.51
CA GLN A 599 12.97 41.95 -26.01
C GLN A 599 12.99 40.42 -26.14
N SER A 600 13.31 39.90 -27.32
CA SER A 600 13.47 38.46 -27.56
C SER A 600 14.43 37.85 -26.53
N LEU A 601 13.89 37.08 -25.58
CA LEU A 601 14.69 36.31 -24.63
C LEU A 601 15.32 35.14 -25.37
N LEU A 602 16.63 34.95 -25.22
CA LEU A 602 17.26 33.70 -25.60
C LEU A 602 16.79 32.65 -24.59
N PRO A 603 16.43 31.43 -25.04
CA PRO A 603 16.05 30.36 -24.12
C PRO A 603 17.22 30.03 -23.20
N GLU A 604 16.94 29.92 -21.90
CA GLU A 604 17.91 29.49 -20.89
C GLU A 604 18.01 27.97 -20.88
N ILE A 605 19.20 27.45 -20.58
CA ILE A 605 19.39 26.01 -20.42
C ILE A 605 18.95 25.65 -19.00
N GLN A 606 18.03 24.69 -18.89
CA GLN A 606 17.64 24.08 -17.62
C GLN A 606 18.29 22.70 -17.48
N GLY A 607 18.80 22.41 -16.28
CA GLY A 607 19.33 21.09 -15.91
C GLY A 607 18.26 20.15 -15.35
N SER A 608 18.58 18.86 -15.25
CA SER A 608 17.69 17.76 -14.84
C SER A 608 17.43 17.63 -13.33
N GLY A 609 17.63 18.69 -12.54
CA GLY A 609 17.57 18.65 -11.06
C GLY A 609 18.90 18.22 -10.40
N ARG A 610 18.99 18.26 -9.06
CA ARG A 610 20.19 17.89 -8.29
C ARG A 610 20.41 16.36 -8.35
N LEU A 611 21.49 15.90 -8.99
CA LEU A 611 21.83 14.48 -9.09
C LEU A 611 22.85 14.10 -8.02
N THR A 612 22.49 13.19 -7.12
CA THR A 612 23.37 12.69 -6.05
C THR A 612 23.50 11.17 -6.11
N TYR A 613 24.62 10.64 -5.64
CA TYR A 613 24.70 9.25 -5.21
C TYR A 613 25.06 9.20 -3.73
N HIS A 614 24.49 8.23 -3.04
CA HIS A 614 24.62 8.00 -1.61
C HIS A 614 25.38 6.69 -1.41
N VAL A 615 26.45 6.69 -0.62
CA VAL A 615 27.25 5.49 -0.32
C VAL A 615 27.15 5.21 1.16
N ALA A 616 26.73 3.99 1.51
CA ALA A 616 26.77 3.49 2.87
C ALA A 616 28.02 2.64 3.05
N SER A 617 28.83 2.98 4.05
CA SER A 617 30.09 2.32 4.36
C SER A 617 30.18 1.97 5.84
N LEU A 618 30.70 0.78 6.14
CA LEU A 618 30.97 0.32 7.49
C LEU A 618 32.45 -0.04 7.58
N ASN A 619 33.22 0.67 8.40
CA ASN A 619 34.68 0.55 8.47
C ASN A 619 35.33 0.58 7.07
N GLU A 620 35.00 1.60 6.26
CA GLU A 620 35.50 1.80 4.89
C GLU A 620 35.06 0.75 3.86
N HIS A 621 34.31 -0.29 4.25
CA HIS A 621 33.74 -1.26 3.33
C HIS A 621 32.38 -0.77 2.82
N MET A 622 32.25 -0.61 1.50
CA MET A 622 31.00 -0.20 0.88
C MET A 622 29.97 -1.32 0.97
N LEU A 623 28.85 -1.03 1.64
CA LEU A 623 27.73 -1.95 1.80
C LEU A 623 26.66 -1.74 0.73
N ALA A 624 26.43 -0.48 0.35
CA ALA A 624 25.36 -0.11 -0.57
C ALA A 624 25.58 1.23 -1.26
N VAL A 625 24.95 1.40 -2.43
CA VAL A 625 24.94 2.64 -3.21
C VAL A 625 23.54 2.91 -3.75
N THR A 626 23.00 4.10 -3.48
CA THR A 626 21.71 4.56 -4.04
C THR A 626 21.91 5.83 -4.86
N TYR A 627 21.22 5.97 -5.98
CA TYR A 627 21.24 7.16 -6.83
C TYR A 627 19.95 7.97 -6.65
N LYS A 628 20.05 9.30 -6.63
CA LYS A 628 18.88 10.18 -6.45
C LYS A 628 18.87 11.39 -7.39
N VAL A 629 17.68 11.84 -7.78
CA VAL A 629 17.40 13.13 -8.43
C VAL A 629 16.48 13.94 -7.54
N GLU A 630 16.93 15.10 -7.07
CA GLU A 630 16.17 15.96 -6.15
C GLU A 630 15.65 15.21 -4.90
N GLY A 631 16.39 14.19 -4.45
CA GLY A 631 16.01 13.34 -3.33
C GLY A 631 15.19 12.09 -3.69
N ARG A 632 14.70 11.96 -4.93
CA ARG A 632 13.99 10.76 -5.41
C ARG A 632 14.96 9.68 -5.86
N LYS A 633 14.75 8.44 -5.45
CA LYS A 633 15.57 7.30 -5.87
C LYS A 633 15.38 7.05 -7.37
N ILE A 634 16.49 6.88 -8.10
CA ILE A 634 16.50 6.55 -9.53
C ILE A 634 17.50 5.43 -9.81
N THR A 635 17.39 4.80 -10.97
CA THR A 635 18.38 3.81 -11.39
C THR A 635 19.67 4.48 -11.82
N ARG A 636 20.78 3.73 -11.77
CA ARG A 636 22.07 4.19 -12.31
C ARG A 636 21.96 4.59 -13.79
N ARG A 637 21.21 3.80 -14.57
CA ARG A 637 21.01 4.03 -16.01
C ARG A 637 20.30 5.36 -16.25
N GLU A 638 19.26 5.67 -15.47
CA GLU A 638 18.59 6.96 -15.51
C GLU A 638 19.54 8.11 -15.15
N LEU A 639 20.35 7.97 -14.10
CA LEU A 639 21.27 9.02 -13.68
C LEU A 639 22.25 9.36 -14.82
N VAL A 640 22.85 8.33 -15.42
CA VAL A 640 23.76 8.48 -16.56
C VAL A 640 23.04 9.09 -17.76
N ARG A 641 21.78 8.74 -18.00
CA ARG A 641 20.96 9.31 -19.06
C ARG A 641 20.66 10.80 -18.83
N HIS A 642 20.29 11.20 -17.60
CA HIS A 642 20.07 12.60 -17.24
C HIS A 642 21.33 13.43 -17.44
N LEU A 643 22.48 12.93 -16.97
CA LEU A 643 23.79 13.54 -17.22
C LEU A 643 24.11 13.64 -18.72
N ALA A 644 23.91 12.57 -19.48
CA ALA A 644 24.21 12.54 -20.92
C ALA A 644 23.30 13.51 -21.71
N SER A 645 22.02 13.60 -21.35
CA SER A 645 21.08 14.54 -21.94
C SER A 645 21.50 15.98 -21.68
N ASP A 646 21.81 16.32 -20.42
CA ASP A 646 22.21 17.68 -20.06
C ASP A 646 23.57 18.06 -20.65
N LEU A 647 24.54 17.13 -20.67
CA LEU A 647 25.82 17.33 -21.37
C LEU A 647 25.60 17.56 -22.87
N SER A 648 24.71 16.81 -23.51
CA SER A 648 24.40 16.99 -24.93
C SER A 648 23.78 18.36 -25.21
N LYS A 649 22.80 18.79 -24.40
CA LYS A 649 22.21 20.15 -24.49
C LYS A 649 23.28 21.22 -24.30
N MET A 650 24.15 21.05 -23.31
CA MET A 650 25.22 21.97 -22.97
C MET A 650 26.22 22.12 -24.13
N ARG A 651 26.69 21.01 -24.69
CA ARG A 651 27.58 21.00 -25.85
C ARG A 651 26.96 21.71 -27.04
N ALA A 652 25.72 21.36 -27.37
CA ALA A 652 25.01 21.97 -28.49
C ALA A 652 24.81 23.49 -28.30
N ALA A 653 24.61 23.96 -27.06
CA ALA A 653 24.53 25.38 -26.77
C ALA A 653 25.90 26.09 -26.88
N ILE A 654 26.97 25.49 -26.39
CA ILE A 654 28.34 26.01 -26.56
C ILE A 654 28.65 26.16 -28.05
N ASP A 655 28.45 25.10 -28.84
CA ASP A 655 28.67 25.10 -30.29
C ASP A 655 27.82 26.18 -30.97
N ALA A 656 26.54 26.34 -30.57
CA ALA A 656 25.66 27.37 -31.13
C ALA A 656 26.17 28.79 -30.84
N ILE A 657 26.66 29.07 -29.63
CA ILE A 657 27.23 30.37 -29.26
C ILE A 657 28.53 30.61 -30.03
N GLU A 658 29.46 29.65 -30.02
CA GLU A 658 30.74 29.75 -30.72
C GLU A 658 30.55 30.01 -32.22
N MET A 659 29.71 29.20 -32.88
CA MET A 659 29.40 29.38 -34.30
C MET A 659 28.77 30.75 -34.57
N THR A 660 27.84 31.21 -33.73
CA THR A 660 27.15 32.49 -33.96
C THR A 660 28.10 33.67 -33.74
N VAL A 661 28.94 33.62 -32.71
CA VAL A 661 29.96 34.65 -32.44
C VAL A 661 30.99 34.67 -33.57
N GLN A 662 31.48 33.52 -34.01
CA GLN A 662 32.46 33.42 -35.10
C GLN A 662 31.89 33.89 -36.45
N GLN A 663 30.66 33.50 -36.80
CA GLN A 663 30.00 33.93 -38.05
C GLN A 663 29.69 35.44 -38.06
N THR A 664 29.38 36.02 -36.90
CA THR A 664 29.00 37.43 -36.82
C THR A 664 30.21 38.36 -36.77
N PHE A 665 31.31 37.91 -36.16
CA PHE A 665 32.43 38.76 -35.75
C PHE A 665 33.81 38.32 -36.29
N GLY A 666 33.91 37.19 -37.01
CA GLY A 666 35.17 36.64 -37.51
C GLY A 666 35.85 37.43 -38.64
N GLU A 667 35.09 38.24 -39.42
CA GLU A 667 35.59 38.87 -40.65
C GLU A 667 35.48 40.41 -40.68
N LYS A 668 34.98 41.05 -39.61
CA LYS A 668 34.71 42.51 -39.61
C LYS A 668 35.71 43.29 -38.75
N ARG A 669 36.10 44.49 -39.19
CA ARG A 669 36.81 45.48 -38.35
C ARG A 669 35.89 45.86 -37.18
N MET A 670 36.13 45.23 -36.03
CA MET A 670 35.37 45.45 -34.80
C MET A 670 35.88 46.69 -34.05
N HIS A 671 34.99 47.38 -33.36
CA HIS A 671 35.38 48.42 -32.41
C HIS A 671 36.05 47.77 -31.18
N GLU A 672 37.12 48.38 -30.65
CA GLU A 672 37.92 47.85 -29.53
C GLU A 672 37.10 47.34 -28.33
N ARG A 673 36.06 48.08 -27.92
CA ARG A 673 35.15 47.67 -26.82
C ARG A 673 34.38 46.38 -27.13
N MET A 674 34.02 46.18 -28.40
CA MET A 674 33.33 44.97 -28.86
C MET A 674 34.30 43.79 -28.96
N ARG A 675 35.54 44.04 -29.38
CA ARG A 675 36.62 43.03 -29.38
C ARG A 675 36.88 42.51 -27.96
N GLN A 676 37.04 43.41 -26.98
CA GLN A 676 37.21 43.03 -25.56
C GLN A 676 36.02 42.21 -25.03
N THR A 677 34.79 42.53 -25.44
CA THR A 677 33.60 41.77 -25.03
C THR A 677 33.55 40.37 -25.66
N VAL A 678 33.93 40.25 -26.94
CA VAL A 678 34.03 38.96 -27.64
C VAL A 678 35.14 38.10 -27.05
N ASP A 679 36.28 38.69 -26.70
CA ASP A 679 37.39 37.98 -26.05
C ASP A 679 36.98 37.51 -24.64
N SER A 680 36.26 38.34 -23.86
CA SER A 680 35.69 37.92 -22.58
C SER A 680 34.67 36.78 -22.71
N ILE A 681 33.84 36.78 -23.77
CA ILE A 681 32.94 35.66 -24.07
C ILE A 681 33.73 34.39 -24.37
N ARG A 682 34.80 34.46 -25.16
CA ARG A 682 35.66 33.31 -25.46
C ARG A 682 36.32 32.75 -24.21
N GLU A 683 36.86 33.60 -23.34
CA GLU A 683 37.43 33.18 -22.05
C GLU A 683 36.41 32.46 -21.17
N ARG A 684 35.17 33.00 -21.09
CA ARG A 684 34.07 32.35 -20.36
C ARG A 684 33.68 31.01 -20.97
N LEU A 685 33.62 30.90 -22.30
CA LEU A 685 33.33 29.62 -22.97
C LEU A 685 34.43 28.58 -22.73
N VAL A 686 35.71 28.98 -22.64
CA VAL A 686 36.81 28.08 -22.24
C VAL A 686 36.63 27.60 -20.80
N ALA A 687 36.21 28.48 -19.88
CA ALA A 687 35.91 28.09 -18.50
C ALA A 687 34.73 27.09 -18.45
N VAL A 688 33.68 27.33 -19.25
CA VAL A 688 32.54 26.43 -19.40
C VAL A 688 32.97 25.06 -19.96
N TRP A 689 33.86 25.01 -20.96
CA TRP A 689 34.43 23.77 -21.49
C TRP A 689 35.22 22.97 -20.44
N ARG A 690 35.96 23.65 -19.55
CA ARG A 690 36.66 22.98 -18.45
C ARG A 690 35.67 22.32 -17.48
N LEU A 691 34.59 23.01 -17.13
CA LEU A 691 33.54 22.47 -16.25
C LEU A 691 32.78 21.31 -16.93
N TYR A 692 32.50 21.42 -18.23
CA TYR A 692 31.92 20.36 -19.04
C TYR A 692 32.78 19.09 -18.99
N ARG A 693 34.10 19.19 -19.21
CA ARG A 693 35.01 18.04 -19.14
C ARG A 693 35.05 17.42 -17.75
N LEU A 694 35.05 18.24 -16.69
CA LEU A 694 35.00 17.72 -15.32
C LEU A 694 33.70 16.95 -15.04
N ALA A 695 32.57 17.40 -15.57
CA ALA A 695 31.29 16.67 -15.49
C ALA A 695 31.33 15.36 -16.29
N GLU A 696 31.99 15.34 -17.45
CA GLU A 696 32.21 14.14 -18.26
C GLU A 696 33.11 13.11 -17.55
N GLU A 697 34.21 13.56 -16.93
CA GLU A 697 35.07 12.71 -16.09
C GLU A 697 34.32 12.13 -14.89
N ASN A 698 33.45 12.93 -14.25
CA ASN A 698 32.61 12.46 -13.14
C ASN A 698 31.62 11.39 -13.60
N LYS A 699 31.02 11.54 -14.79
CA LYS A 699 30.17 10.53 -15.42
C LYS A 699 30.95 9.24 -15.67
N GLU A 700 32.17 9.31 -16.21
CA GLU A 700 33.01 8.12 -16.44
C GLU A 700 33.45 7.44 -15.13
N LYS A 701 33.79 8.21 -14.09
CA LYS A 701 34.09 7.65 -12.75
C LYS A 701 32.87 6.93 -12.17
N MET A 702 31.67 7.48 -12.38
CA MET A 702 30.43 6.82 -11.97
C MET A 702 30.18 5.51 -12.70
N GLU A 703 30.50 5.45 -13.99
CA GLU A 703 30.36 4.23 -14.77
C GLU A 703 31.27 3.09 -14.25
N LYS A 704 32.33 3.40 -13.49
CA LYS A 704 33.25 2.42 -12.90
C LYS A 704 32.79 1.84 -11.56
N TYR A 705 31.83 2.43 -10.85
CA TYR A 705 31.30 1.81 -9.63
C TYR A 705 30.58 0.50 -10.00
N SER A 706 30.84 -0.56 -9.23
CA SER A 706 30.34 -1.90 -9.54
C SER A 706 28.81 -1.96 -9.45
N ALA A 707 28.16 -2.50 -10.48
CA ALA A 707 26.72 -2.80 -10.50
C ALA A 707 26.30 -3.89 -9.49
N LYS A 708 27.25 -4.46 -8.73
CA LYS A 708 27.01 -5.57 -7.80
C LYS A 708 26.66 -5.14 -6.37
N LEU A 709 26.78 -3.86 -6.04
CA LEU A 709 26.40 -3.37 -4.71
C LEU A 709 24.88 -3.28 -4.60
N ALA A 710 24.34 -3.55 -3.42
CA ALA A 710 22.91 -3.38 -3.16
C ALA A 710 22.55 -1.90 -3.10
N ASP A 711 21.26 -1.60 -3.33
CA ASP A 711 20.75 -0.25 -3.20
C ASP A 711 20.76 0.24 -1.74
N GLU A 712 20.59 -0.69 -0.78
CA GLU A 712 20.47 -0.39 0.64
C GLU A 712 21.44 -1.22 1.50
N PRO A 713 21.90 -0.70 2.65
CA PRO A 713 22.84 -1.40 3.51
C PRO A 713 22.16 -2.48 4.35
N ILE A 714 20.83 -2.42 4.54
CA ILE A 714 20.06 -3.37 5.36
C ILE A 714 19.47 -4.47 4.46
N SER A 715 19.96 -5.70 4.63
CA SER A 715 19.44 -6.86 3.90
C SER A 715 18.17 -7.44 4.54
N LYS A 716 18.02 -7.37 5.88
CA LYS A 716 16.85 -7.86 6.60
C LYS A 716 16.66 -7.13 7.93
N VAL A 717 15.41 -6.88 8.33
CA VAL A 717 15.08 -6.44 9.69
C VAL A 717 14.53 -7.64 10.47
N LEU A 718 15.11 -7.89 11.63
CA LEU A 718 14.65 -8.90 12.58
C LEU A 718 13.85 -8.17 13.65
N TYR A 719 12.55 -8.07 13.42
CA TYR A 719 11.63 -7.76 14.51
C TYR A 719 11.73 -8.90 15.52
N PRO A 720 11.71 -8.62 16.84
CA PRO A 720 11.39 -9.65 17.80
C PRO A 720 10.02 -10.17 17.39
N ILE A 721 10.01 -11.29 16.69
CA ILE A 721 8.83 -12.10 16.50
C ILE A 721 8.38 -12.30 17.94
N GLY A 722 7.22 -11.74 18.31
CA GLY A 722 6.60 -12.05 19.59
C GLY A 722 6.79 -13.54 19.79
N ALA A 723 7.42 -13.90 20.90
CA ALA A 723 7.96 -15.22 21.20
C ALA A 723 7.07 -16.32 20.61
N GLU A 724 7.65 -17.48 20.28
CA GLU A 724 7.05 -18.69 19.67
C GLU A 724 5.61 -19.09 20.05
N GLU A 725 5.02 -18.42 21.04
CA GLU A 725 3.63 -18.36 21.41
C GLU A 725 2.99 -17.07 20.83
N THR A 726 2.58 -17.05 19.56
CA THR A 726 1.40 -16.22 19.26
C THR A 726 0.26 -16.92 20.00
N PRO A 727 -0.21 -16.39 21.13
CA PRO A 727 -1.06 -17.19 21.98
C PRO A 727 -2.37 -17.36 21.23
N VAL A 728 -2.84 -18.61 21.14
CA VAL A 728 -4.01 -18.96 20.33
C VAL A 728 -5.19 -18.18 20.88
N ALA A 729 -5.56 -17.09 20.20
CA ALA A 729 -6.68 -16.26 20.59
C ALA A 729 -7.94 -17.12 20.61
N VAL A 730 -8.55 -17.25 21.79
CA VAL A 730 -9.74 -18.09 21.94
C VAL A 730 -10.97 -17.27 21.58
N TRP A 731 -11.65 -17.73 20.53
CA TRP A 731 -12.83 -17.08 20.00
C TRP A 731 -14.11 -17.72 20.52
N ASN A 732 -14.94 -16.94 21.21
CA ASN A 732 -16.28 -17.32 21.62
C ASN A 732 -17.35 -16.75 20.67
N ASN A 733 -18.36 -17.54 20.36
CA ASN A 733 -19.47 -17.09 19.53
C ASN A 733 -20.26 -16.02 20.29
N TYR A 734 -20.58 -14.93 19.61
CA TYR A 734 -21.50 -13.92 20.12
C TYR A 734 -22.38 -13.41 18.98
N LYS A 735 -23.47 -12.73 19.33
CA LYS A 735 -24.26 -11.91 18.40
C LYS A 735 -24.40 -10.52 18.99
N ALA A 736 -24.36 -9.51 18.13
CA ALA A 736 -24.63 -8.14 18.51
C ALA A 736 -25.67 -7.52 17.57
N TRP A 737 -26.60 -6.74 18.11
CA TRP A 737 -27.58 -5.99 17.33
C TRP A 737 -28.01 -4.71 18.06
N ARG A 738 -28.64 -3.78 17.33
CA ARG A 738 -29.15 -2.52 17.87
C ARG A 738 -30.61 -2.63 18.27
N GLY A 739 -31.00 -2.00 19.38
CA GLY A 739 -32.41 -1.81 19.73
C GLY A 739 -33.04 -0.63 18.98
N GLY A 740 -34.35 -0.69 18.72
CA GLY A 740 -35.08 0.31 17.92
C GLY A 740 -35.05 1.76 18.41
N ASN A 741 -34.56 2.03 19.63
CA ASN A 741 -34.42 3.37 20.22
C ASN A 741 -32.99 3.97 20.14
N GLY A 742 -32.10 3.39 19.34
CA GLY A 742 -30.90 4.10 18.87
C GLY A 742 -29.63 3.92 19.70
N ASP A 743 -29.68 3.94 21.03
CA ASP A 743 -28.44 4.09 21.82
C ASP A 743 -28.00 2.85 22.61
N VAL A 744 -28.72 1.73 22.44
CA VAL A 744 -28.42 0.48 23.17
C VAL A 744 -28.02 -0.61 22.18
N ILE A 745 -26.80 -1.15 22.37
CA ILE A 745 -26.37 -2.41 21.75
C ILE A 745 -26.88 -3.56 22.60
N TYR A 746 -27.24 -4.68 21.98
CA TYR A 746 -27.57 -5.93 22.64
C TYR A 746 -26.52 -6.94 22.25
N ILE A 747 -25.93 -7.63 23.23
CA ILE A 747 -24.94 -8.68 23.00
C ILE A 747 -25.47 -9.99 23.60
N GLU A 748 -25.62 -11.01 22.77
CA GLU A 748 -25.86 -12.38 23.19
C GLU A 748 -24.53 -13.14 23.16
N SER A 749 -24.04 -13.54 24.34
CA SER A 749 -22.82 -14.34 24.45
C SER A 749 -22.78 -15.15 25.76
N GLN A 750 -21.71 -15.91 25.96
CA GLN A 750 -21.56 -16.73 27.16
C GLN A 750 -21.23 -15.89 28.40
N ARG A 751 -22.15 -15.88 29.37
CA ARG A 751 -21.96 -15.27 30.69
C ARG A 751 -21.37 -16.28 31.68
N ARG A 752 -20.39 -15.85 32.48
CA ARG A 752 -19.70 -16.68 33.48
C ARG A 752 -19.41 -15.88 34.75
N SER A 753 -19.17 -16.58 35.86
CA SER A 753 -18.69 -15.99 37.10
C SER A 753 -17.21 -16.32 37.28
N VAL A 754 -16.40 -15.30 37.59
CA VAL A 754 -14.97 -15.41 37.86
C VAL A 754 -14.76 -16.16 39.18
N HIS A 755 -13.95 -17.22 39.15
CA HIS A 755 -13.58 -17.99 40.34
C HIS A 755 -12.29 -17.47 40.97
N SER A 756 -11.27 -17.19 40.15
CA SER A 756 -9.97 -16.71 40.60
C SER A 756 -9.29 -15.87 39.52
N VAL A 757 -8.49 -14.90 39.95
CA VAL A 757 -7.64 -14.05 39.11
C VAL A 757 -6.24 -14.06 39.72
N ILE A 758 -5.21 -14.34 38.92
CA ILE A 758 -3.81 -14.36 39.35
C ILE A 758 -2.98 -13.52 38.36
N LEU A 759 -2.32 -12.46 38.83
CA LEU A 759 -1.36 -11.72 38.01
C LEU A 759 -0.07 -12.54 37.85
N LEU A 760 0.39 -12.72 36.61
CA LEU A 760 1.63 -13.42 36.32
C LEU A 760 2.86 -12.54 36.55
N ASN A 761 4.03 -13.16 36.65
CA ASN A 761 5.31 -12.48 36.93
C ASN A 761 5.74 -11.46 35.85
N ASP A 762 5.06 -11.44 34.70
CA ASP A 762 5.30 -10.45 33.64
C ASP A 762 4.64 -9.09 33.92
N GLY A 763 3.81 -9.00 34.97
CA GLY A 763 3.11 -7.77 35.39
C GLY A 763 2.02 -7.31 34.43
N MET A 764 1.69 -8.09 33.39
CA MET A 764 0.82 -7.65 32.29
C MET A 764 -0.26 -8.67 31.95
N THR A 765 -0.06 -9.94 32.29
CA THR A 765 -0.98 -11.01 31.97
C THR A 765 -1.66 -11.52 33.23
N MET A 766 -2.99 -11.61 33.19
CA MET A 766 -3.79 -12.18 34.27
C MET A 766 -4.30 -13.58 33.89
N GLU A 767 -4.11 -14.56 34.76
CA GLU A 767 -4.76 -15.86 34.69
C GLU A 767 -6.14 -15.77 35.35
N VAL A 768 -7.19 -16.05 34.57
CA VAL A 768 -8.60 -16.01 34.99
C VAL A 768 -9.21 -17.41 34.89
N CYS A 769 -9.80 -17.88 35.99
CA CYS A 769 -10.56 -19.13 36.03
C CYS A 769 -12.04 -18.84 36.28
N PHE A 770 -12.93 -19.67 35.73
CA PHE A 770 -14.39 -19.52 35.91
C PHE A 770 -14.98 -20.67 36.73
N HIS A 771 -16.05 -20.36 37.48
CA HIS A 771 -16.81 -21.38 38.20
C HIS A 771 -17.39 -22.44 37.25
N GLY A 772 -17.27 -23.72 37.63
CA GLY A 772 -17.78 -24.84 36.84
C GLY A 772 -17.07 -25.06 35.50
N HIS A 773 -15.90 -24.46 35.28
CA HIS A 773 -15.16 -24.62 34.04
C HIS A 773 -13.66 -24.76 34.29
N GLU A 774 -13.11 -25.93 33.95
CA GLU A 774 -11.71 -26.28 34.26
C GLU A 774 -10.67 -25.56 33.39
N THR A 775 -11.12 -24.77 32.41
CA THR A 775 -10.23 -24.06 31.48
C THR A 775 -9.77 -22.74 32.08
N LYS A 776 -8.46 -22.50 32.05
CA LYS A 776 -7.83 -21.24 32.44
C LYS A 776 -7.75 -20.32 31.23
N TYR A 777 -7.99 -19.03 31.44
CA TYR A 777 -7.88 -18.00 30.43
C TYR A 777 -6.75 -17.05 30.80
N PHE A 778 -5.92 -16.67 29.84
CA PHE A 778 -4.93 -15.62 30.01
C PHE A 778 -5.47 -14.37 29.34
N VAL A 779 -5.52 -13.26 30.08
CA VAL A 779 -6.07 -11.99 29.60
C VAL A 779 -5.07 -10.86 29.80
N THR A 780 -5.13 -9.88 28.90
CA THR A 780 -4.30 -8.68 28.93
C THR A 780 -5.21 -7.45 28.76
N PRO A 781 -4.98 -6.37 29.52
CA PRO A 781 -5.75 -5.15 29.36
C PRO A 781 -5.52 -4.49 28.00
N LEU A 782 -6.51 -3.72 27.54
CA LEU A 782 -6.43 -2.99 26.27
C LEU A 782 -5.50 -1.77 26.35
N THR A 783 -5.22 -1.27 27.56
CA THR A 783 -4.28 -0.20 27.91
C THR A 783 -3.25 -0.71 28.90
N LYS A 784 -2.05 -0.12 28.92
CA LYS A 784 -1.06 -0.43 29.94
C LYS A 784 -1.54 0.15 31.26
N VAL A 785 -1.76 -0.71 32.23
CA VAL A 785 -2.20 -0.37 33.59
C VAL A 785 -0.96 -0.02 34.42
N GLU A 786 -1.06 0.97 35.31
CA GLU A 786 0.04 1.31 36.22
C GLU A 786 0.17 0.28 37.35
N ASP A 787 1.38 0.15 37.90
CA ASP A 787 1.70 -0.78 38.99
C ASP A 787 0.86 -0.45 40.24
N GLY A 788 -0.30 -1.12 40.40
CA GLY A 788 -1.24 -0.95 41.52
C GLY A 788 -2.71 -0.93 41.13
N GLU A 789 -3.03 -0.60 39.86
CA GLU A 789 -4.41 -0.54 39.36
C GLU A 789 -4.93 -1.88 38.82
N HIS A 790 -4.05 -2.88 38.68
CA HIS A 790 -4.41 -4.21 38.18
C HIS A 790 -5.48 -4.92 39.02
N GLU A 791 -5.55 -4.64 40.33
CA GLU A 791 -6.55 -5.22 41.23
C GLU A 791 -7.96 -4.63 41.04
N GLU A 792 -8.09 -3.53 40.29
CA GLU A 792 -9.36 -2.86 40.00
C GLU A 792 -10.03 -3.37 38.72
N GLU A 793 -9.31 -4.07 37.83
CA GLU A 793 -9.84 -4.47 36.52
C GLU A 793 -10.82 -5.65 36.57
N ILE A 794 -10.49 -6.72 37.31
CA ILE A 794 -11.29 -7.95 37.43
C ILE A 794 -11.05 -8.63 38.79
N LYS A 795 -12.14 -8.98 39.48
CA LYS A 795 -12.12 -9.58 40.83
C LYS A 795 -12.79 -10.96 40.85
N PRO A 796 -12.44 -11.81 41.84
CA PRO A 796 -13.22 -13.02 42.11
C PRO A 796 -14.71 -12.69 42.32
N GLU A 797 -15.59 -13.54 41.81
CA GLU A 797 -17.05 -13.41 41.78
C GLU A 797 -17.64 -12.35 40.83
N ASP A 798 -16.80 -11.64 40.07
CA ASP A 798 -17.29 -10.75 39.02
C ASP A 798 -18.03 -11.55 37.93
N ASN A 799 -19.13 -10.96 37.45
CA ASN A 799 -19.83 -11.50 36.30
C ASN A 799 -19.14 -11.01 35.03
N VAL A 800 -18.84 -11.93 34.12
CA VAL A 800 -18.21 -11.56 32.85
C VAL A 800 -18.95 -12.16 31.66
N ILE A 801 -18.91 -11.45 30.54
CA ILE A 801 -19.39 -11.93 29.24
C ILE A 801 -18.17 -12.19 28.36
N LEU A 802 -18.07 -13.42 27.83
CA LEU A 802 -17.04 -13.78 26.85
C LEU A 802 -17.56 -13.52 25.44
N ALA A 803 -17.25 -12.37 24.85
CA ALA A 803 -17.68 -11.98 23.50
C ALA A 803 -16.50 -12.00 22.51
N GLY A 804 -16.47 -13.00 21.61
CA GLY A 804 -15.33 -13.19 20.71
C GLY A 804 -14.07 -13.53 21.51
N GLN A 805 -12.99 -12.77 21.25
CA GLN A 805 -11.74 -12.83 22.03
C GLN A 805 -11.72 -11.88 23.23
N TYR A 806 -12.83 -11.22 23.59
CA TYR A 806 -12.87 -10.26 24.69
C TYR A 806 -13.66 -10.81 25.87
N LEU A 807 -13.19 -10.45 27.06
CA LEU A 807 -13.88 -10.62 28.32
C LEU A 807 -14.39 -9.24 28.74
N ILE A 808 -15.70 -9.17 28.97
CA ILE A 808 -16.42 -7.96 29.35
C ILE A 808 -16.86 -8.12 30.80
N VAL A 809 -16.38 -7.28 31.71
CA VAL A 809 -16.81 -7.30 33.12
C VAL A 809 -18.15 -6.57 33.27
N VAL A 810 -19.11 -7.22 33.94
CA VAL A 810 -20.51 -6.77 34.06
C VAL A 810 -20.84 -6.54 35.53
N GLU A 811 -21.47 -5.40 35.82
CA GLU A 811 -22.00 -5.12 37.15
C GLU A 811 -23.27 -5.96 37.43
N ASN A 812 -23.35 -6.54 38.63
CA ASN A 812 -24.46 -7.41 38.99
C ASN A 812 -25.64 -6.61 39.57
N ASN A 813 -26.50 -6.07 38.70
CA ASN A 813 -27.60 -5.18 39.14
C ASN A 813 -28.86 -5.97 39.58
N GLY A 814 -28.79 -7.31 39.64
CA GLY A 814 -29.84 -8.17 40.21
C GLY A 814 -31.09 -8.43 39.33
N VAL A 815 -31.04 -8.15 38.02
CA VAL A 815 -32.19 -8.33 37.10
C VAL A 815 -31.84 -9.33 35.99
N THR A 816 -32.75 -10.27 35.70
CA THR A 816 -32.57 -11.36 34.71
C THR A 816 -33.46 -11.12 33.49
N PHE A 817 -32.89 -11.10 32.29
CA PHE A 817 -33.63 -10.93 31.04
C PHE A 817 -33.99 -12.27 30.39
N THR A 818 -35.20 -12.38 29.81
CA THR A 818 -35.61 -13.51 28.96
C THR A 818 -35.98 -12.97 27.58
N PRO A 819 -35.31 -13.41 26.49
CA PRO A 819 -35.58 -12.90 25.16
C PRO A 819 -36.93 -13.42 24.62
N ASN A 820 -37.91 -12.52 24.55
CA ASN A 820 -39.15 -12.53 23.76
C ASN A 820 -40.00 -13.82 23.76
N GLU A 821 -41.16 -13.74 24.43
CA GLU A 821 -42.38 -14.37 23.90
C GLU A 821 -42.71 -13.74 22.52
N LEU A 822 -42.98 -14.59 21.53
CA LEU A 822 -43.31 -14.23 20.16
C LEU A 822 -44.46 -13.21 20.07
N PRO A 823 -44.50 -12.37 19.01
CA PRO A 823 -45.60 -11.45 18.78
C PRO A 823 -46.87 -12.27 18.47
N ASN A 824 -47.80 -12.32 19.43
CA ASN A 824 -49.10 -12.95 19.25
C ASN A 824 -49.84 -12.29 18.09
N SER A 825 -49.91 -12.99 16.96
CA SER A 825 -50.83 -12.73 15.87
C SER A 825 -52.26 -13.02 16.34
N SER A 826 -53.01 -11.98 16.68
CA SER A 826 -54.47 -12.07 16.72
C SER A 826 -55.13 -10.75 16.33
N HIS A 827 -54.98 -10.39 15.06
CA HIS A 827 -55.98 -9.57 14.39
C HIS A 827 -57.24 -10.42 14.13
N ARG A 828 -58.34 -10.08 14.80
CA ARG A 828 -59.70 -10.26 14.25
C ARG A 828 -60.38 -8.89 14.20
N PRO A 829 -61.09 -8.54 13.10
CA PRO A 829 -61.71 -7.24 12.97
C PRO A 829 -63.10 -7.25 13.63
N ALA A 830 -63.38 -6.27 14.48
CA ALA A 830 -64.73 -5.99 14.95
C ALA A 830 -65.37 -4.90 14.05
N LYS A 831 -66.54 -5.21 13.50
CA LYS A 831 -67.43 -4.27 12.81
C LYS A 831 -68.19 -3.39 13.82
N PRO A 832 -68.71 -2.23 13.38
CA PRO A 832 -69.12 -1.13 14.25
C PRO A 832 -70.57 -1.26 14.70
N LYS A 833 -70.90 -0.67 15.85
CA LYS A 833 -72.26 -0.19 16.13
C LYS A 833 -72.24 1.16 16.82
N ASP A 834 -73.14 1.98 16.30
CA ASP A 834 -73.44 3.36 16.57
C ASP A 834 -73.82 3.66 18.02
N GLY A 835 -73.48 4.88 18.44
CA GLY A 835 -74.51 5.79 18.94
C GLY A 835 -74.48 6.12 20.44
N PRO A 836 -74.95 7.33 20.81
CA PRO A 836 -74.24 8.18 21.75
C PRO A 836 -75.10 8.66 22.93
N PHE A 837 -74.55 8.82 24.13
CA PHE A 837 -75.06 9.76 25.13
C PHE A 837 -73.91 10.24 26.02
N GLY A 838 -73.68 11.56 26.05
CA GLY A 838 -72.77 12.23 27.00
C GLY A 838 -73.44 12.43 28.37
N PRO A 839 -73.14 13.52 29.10
CA PRO A 839 -71.99 14.44 29.00
C PRO A 839 -71.40 14.80 30.39
N SER A 840 -70.48 15.78 30.37
CA SER A 840 -70.19 16.74 31.46
C SER A 840 -69.35 16.17 32.62
N GLN A 841 -68.27 16.75 33.12
CA GLN A 841 -67.93 18.12 33.58
C GLN A 841 -66.88 17.78 34.68
N HIS A 842 -65.73 18.39 34.92
CA HIS A 842 -65.34 19.77 35.08
C HIS A 842 -63.80 19.80 35.16
N ALA A 843 -63.18 20.76 34.48
CA ALA A 843 -61.89 21.35 34.89
C ALA A 843 -62.15 22.34 36.06
N PRO A 844 -61.17 23.05 36.70
CA PRO A 844 -59.76 23.19 36.31
C PRO A 844 -58.74 23.31 37.48
N ALA A 845 -57.46 23.41 37.08
CA ALA A 845 -56.37 24.28 37.58
C ALA A 845 -56.17 24.53 39.10
N ARG A 846 -54.91 24.50 39.56
CA ARG A 846 -53.99 25.67 39.58
C ARG A 846 -52.84 25.47 40.62
N ASN A 847 -51.61 25.62 40.13
CA ASN A 847 -50.38 26.17 40.73
C ASN A 847 -50.01 25.98 42.22
N GLY A 848 -48.76 25.54 42.44
CA GLY A 848 -47.80 26.28 43.29
C GLY A 848 -47.25 25.54 44.53
N PRO A 849 -46.04 25.90 45.02
CA PRO A 849 -44.99 24.91 45.32
C PRO A 849 -44.32 25.03 46.72
N VAL A 850 -43.31 24.17 46.96
CA VAL A 850 -42.09 24.35 47.83
C VAL A 850 -42.06 23.82 49.29
N ASN A 851 -41.09 22.90 49.49
CA ASN A 851 -40.15 22.56 50.59
C ASN A 851 -40.51 22.08 52.02
N GLU A 852 -39.86 20.93 52.32
CA GLU A 852 -38.95 20.57 53.43
C GLU A 852 -39.43 20.20 54.87
N ARG A 853 -39.04 18.95 55.21
CA ARG A 853 -38.44 18.40 56.46
C ARG A 853 -39.32 18.14 57.73
N TYR A 854 -39.57 16.82 57.95
CA TYR A 854 -39.42 15.92 59.14
C TYR A 854 -39.54 16.44 60.61
N PRO A 855 -39.81 15.62 61.67
CA PRO A 855 -39.82 14.14 61.78
C PRO A 855 -40.91 13.47 62.70
N ARG A 856 -40.83 12.11 62.78
CA ARG A 856 -41.00 11.20 63.95
C ARG A 856 -42.35 10.48 64.26
N ALA A 857 -42.32 9.16 63.99
CA ALA A 857 -42.71 7.98 64.81
C ALA A 857 -44.10 7.84 65.46
N GLU A 858 -44.89 6.81 65.07
CA GLU A 858 -45.04 5.53 65.80
C GLU A 858 -46.11 4.57 65.19
N ARG A 859 -45.73 3.28 65.12
CA ARG A 859 -46.50 2.02 65.32
C ARG A 859 -47.62 1.51 64.36
N ARG A 860 -47.32 0.30 63.87
CA ARG A 860 -48.18 -0.90 63.63
C ARG A 860 -49.23 -0.86 62.51
N SER A 861 -48.99 -1.62 61.44
CA SER A 861 -49.60 -2.96 61.21
C SER A 861 -49.25 -3.48 59.81
N VAL A 862 -48.89 -4.77 59.75
CA VAL A 862 -48.80 -5.58 58.52
C VAL A 862 -50.22 -6.03 58.16
N PRO A 863 -50.62 -5.99 56.89
CA PRO A 863 -50.80 -7.27 56.18
C PRO A 863 -50.29 -7.27 54.73
N GLU A 864 -49.74 -8.42 54.35
CA GLU A 864 -49.51 -8.85 52.98
C GLU A 864 -50.78 -8.75 52.12
N SER A 865 -50.67 -8.16 50.94
CA SER A 865 -51.01 -8.85 49.69
C SER A 865 -50.58 -8.03 48.49
N ALA A 866 -49.98 -8.75 47.54
CA ALA A 866 -49.35 -8.25 46.34
C ALA A 866 -50.28 -7.39 45.45
N ARG A 867 -49.73 -6.30 44.90
CA ARG A 867 -49.84 -5.96 43.47
C ARG A 867 -48.97 -4.76 43.10
N ARG A 868 -47.88 -5.10 42.40
CA ARG A 868 -47.31 -4.41 41.23
C ARG A 868 -47.22 -2.88 41.33
N THR A 869 -46.15 -2.42 41.98
CA THR A 869 -45.56 -1.12 41.71
C THR A 869 -44.59 -1.20 40.54
N HIS A 870 -44.70 -0.21 39.68
CA HIS A 870 -43.86 0.09 38.52
C HIS A 870 -42.36 0.22 38.82
N ARG A 871 -41.56 -0.03 37.75
CA ARG A 871 -40.14 0.36 37.46
C ARG A 871 -39.03 -0.49 38.09
N PRO A 872 -37.79 -0.52 37.52
CA PRO A 872 -37.29 0.06 36.25
C PRO A 872 -36.65 -0.99 35.30
N GLN A 873 -36.38 -0.55 34.06
CA GLN A 873 -35.67 -1.28 33.01
C GLN A 873 -34.17 -1.43 33.36
N MET A 874 -33.58 -2.55 32.94
CA MET A 874 -32.13 -2.78 33.01
C MET A 874 -31.51 -2.26 31.70
N GLN A 875 -30.69 -1.20 31.77
CA GLN A 875 -29.94 -0.67 30.62
C GLN A 875 -28.62 -1.44 30.50
N LEU A 876 -28.25 -1.85 29.27
CA LEU A 876 -26.98 -2.51 28.94
C LEU A 876 -25.79 -1.52 28.98
N GLU A 877 -25.90 -0.45 29.77
CA GLU A 877 -24.92 0.64 29.82
C GLU A 877 -23.70 0.22 30.65
N THR A 878 -23.82 -0.51 31.77
CA THR A 878 -22.65 -0.80 32.63
C THR A 878 -21.78 -1.99 32.18
N VAL A 879 -20.99 -1.77 31.13
CA VAL A 879 -19.79 -2.56 30.79
C VAL A 879 -18.59 -1.93 31.50
N LEU A 880 -18.02 -2.62 32.48
CA LEU A 880 -17.00 -2.02 33.36
C LEU A 880 -15.59 -2.09 32.79
N ASN A 881 -15.20 -3.13 32.03
CA ASN A 881 -13.89 -3.21 31.38
C ASN A 881 -13.90 -4.21 30.22
N TRP A 882 -13.14 -3.94 29.15
CA TRP A 882 -12.86 -4.88 28.07
C TRP A 882 -11.42 -5.40 28.21
N LEU A 883 -11.27 -6.72 28.41
CA LEU A 883 -9.97 -7.40 28.48
C LEU A 883 -9.79 -8.32 27.26
N LYS A 884 -8.60 -8.36 26.68
CA LYS A 884 -8.29 -9.25 25.53
C LYS A 884 -7.84 -10.61 26.05
N VAL A 885 -8.53 -11.67 25.66
CA VAL A 885 -8.09 -13.06 25.88
C VAL A 885 -6.90 -13.34 24.96
N THR A 886 -5.73 -13.53 25.57
CA THR A 886 -4.49 -13.83 24.86
C THR A 886 -4.28 -15.34 24.76
N GLY A 887 -4.62 -16.14 25.77
CA GLY A 887 -4.42 -17.59 25.73
C GLY A 887 -5.43 -18.40 26.54
N VAL A 888 -5.37 -19.72 26.39
CA VAL A 888 -6.19 -20.67 27.15
C VAL A 888 -5.41 -21.95 27.46
N GLU A 889 -5.51 -22.42 28.71
CA GLU A 889 -5.01 -23.73 29.12
C GLU A 889 -6.18 -24.65 29.52
N THR A 890 -6.34 -25.75 28.78
CA THR A 890 -7.26 -26.83 29.18
C THR A 890 -6.50 -27.89 29.97
N PRO A 891 -7.08 -28.47 31.04
CA PRO A 891 -6.43 -29.53 31.78
C PRO A 891 -6.07 -30.67 30.82
N ARG A 892 -4.80 -31.08 30.81
CA ARG A 892 -4.39 -32.29 30.10
C ARG A 892 -5.18 -33.45 30.71
N ARG A 893 -6.17 -33.99 29.98
CA ARG A 893 -6.75 -35.30 30.32
C ARG A 893 -5.57 -36.25 30.48
N ARG A 894 -5.29 -36.67 31.73
CA ARG A 894 -4.36 -37.77 31.98
C ARG A 894 -4.83 -38.92 31.10
N ARG A 895 -4.08 -39.23 30.03
CA ARG A 895 -4.25 -40.49 29.31
C ARG A 895 -4.13 -41.55 30.40
N ARG A 896 -5.24 -42.21 30.73
CA ARG A 896 -5.18 -43.46 31.47
C ARG A 896 -4.35 -44.38 30.58
N HIS A 897 -3.11 -44.63 31.00
CA HIS A 897 -2.37 -45.77 30.47
C HIS A 897 -3.28 -47.00 30.64
N PRO A 898 -3.46 -47.84 29.60
CA PRO A 898 -4.04 -49.15 29.84
C PRO A 898 -3.13 -49.85 30.85
N GLN A 899 -3.69 -50.18 32.01
CA GLN A 899 -3.03 -51.06 32.98
C GLN A 899 -2.69 -52.35 32.25
N THR A 900 -1.40 -52.59 32.04
CA THR A 900 -0.87 -53.93 31.88
C THR A 900 -0.98 -54.60 33.24
N ASP A 901 -2.07 -55.33 33.45
CA ASP A 901 -2.17 -56.33 34.50
C ASP A 901 -1.22 -57.49 34.15
N ALA A 902 -0.14 -57.62 34.92
CA ALA A 902 0.59 -58.86 35.05
C ALA A 902 0.20 -59.50 36.39
N THR A 903 -0.69 -60.48 36.26
CA THR A 903 -1.10 -61.46 37.26
C THR A 903 0.06 -62.11 38.02
N HIS A 904 -0.06 -62.14 39.35
CA HIS A 904 0.34 -63.29 40.16
C HIS A 904 -0.93 -63.99 40.69
N MET A 905 -1.32 -65.04 39.95
CA MET A 905 -1.58 -66.40 40.45
C MET A 905 -2.75 -66.73 41.42
N ILE A 906 -3.41 -67.85 41.04
CA ILE A 906 -4.19 -68.85 41.78
C ILE A 906 -5.71 -68.58 42.01
N ILE A 907 -6.58 -69.29 41.27
CA ILE A 907 -7.30 -70.53 41.66
C ILE A 907 -8.28 -70.97 40.53
N SER A 908 -8.08 -72.21 40.07
CA SER A 908 -8.94 -73.20 39.38
C SER A 908 -10.11 -72.72 38.51
N ALA A 909 -10.12 -72.95 37.19
CA ALA A 909 -10.44 -74.22 36.51
C ALA A 909 -11.86 -74.76 36.78
N ILE A 910 -12.71 -74.81 35.74
CA ILE A 910 -13.10 -76.05 35.04
C ILE A 910 -14.06 -75.72 33.88
N ARG A 911 -13.64 -76.24 32.71
CA ARG A 911 -14.32 -76.49 31.42
C ARG A 911 -14.90 -75.33 30.62
#